data_AF-A0A7X8CXZ8-F1
#
_entry.id   AF-A0A7X8CXZ8-F1
#
_cell.length_a   1.000
_cell.length_b   1.000
_cell.length_c   1.000
_cell.angle_alpha   90.00
_cell.angle_beta   90.00
_cell.angle_gamma   90.00
#
_symmetry.space_group_name_H-M   'P 1'
#
loop_
_entity.id
_entity.type
_entity.pdbx_description
1 polymer ?
#
loop_
_entity_poly.entity_id
_entity_poly.type
_entity_poly.pdbx_seq_one_letter_code
_entity_poly.pdbx_strand_id
1 'polypeptide(L)'
;MRPRKSAEQTVDTPLYYVAVGASAGGLEAIDEFFTNMPTDTGLAFIVIQHLSPDYKSLMVELLSKKTSMPVQRAEDGLQVLPNRVYLIPPRKNLTIFHGKLLLSEQDHSRGINLPIDIFLTSLAEDQAEKAIAVILSGTGSDGMRGVRKVKENGGMVMVQDEDSAKFNGMPRAAISTGLPDFILKPSDMPRQLLGFIARPYASLSARSETLLSEEDGLTRIFALLRERCKVDFTYYKPNTVTRRIERRMTVTQSNTIGDYVAYLNGNPLEISALFRELLIGVTSFFRDPPAWERLASKELPELIRAAEGRELRFWVAACSTGEEAYSLAISAREVMEELGIRRDVKIFATDIDKDAIHFAAAGVYPESVAADLSPRYLAKYFFKKEDSFQISRAVREMVVFAQHNLIKDPPFTNIDLISCRNILIYLQPNLQRKVLDYFNFSLLPGGILFLGTSETAGEAAEYFDLADAKNKIYRSAGRSRTPLEPPQGPSVTDTRAREIRDRFASARRYYRSHEEDRTLERFLESITPDYVPLAIIVNELMEPLHILGDTNGFFRLPSGRPTADITRMAVKELSIPLSTGIQKVFRQGQELKFSNLHIPSLGKTIELKIRLLPAKKSQEPLAAVLISETRKESAPDRVGTVVDYDLSKETEQRIRDLEQELQFTGENLQATIEELETANEELQATNEELLASNEELQSTNEELQSTNEELFTVNAEYHTKILELTELHNDLENLLSSSHIGHLILDENLEIRRFSSQISNIFKLLEADMGRPITHIPHYLTGVDPVEIIREVQRNSREHIQEVRTSDGRWFLMRVLPYSVGPGAFSGTVLSFTETTEVRQALTALMDSERRFAAIVDNSPALKWMSGADKKCFWFNRTWLDFTGRTLEQELGDGWTEGVHPEDRDRCFSEYSAAFDARRPFTLRYRLRRRDGAYRLLEDVGTPRYDEDGTFLGYVGTCLDIQELEDLKAALAAAEDRIRLLESARPSSTGG
;
A
#
# COMPACT_ATOMS: atom_id res chain seq x y z
N MET A 1 46.26 53.50 -8.80
CA MET A 1 47.15 52.38 -8.47
C MET A 1 47.26 52.25 -6.95
N ARG A 2 46.56 51.26 -6.37
CA ARG A 2 46.81 50.58 -5.08
C ARG A 2 45.72 49.50 -4.95
N PRO A 3 46.07 48.21 -4.81
CA PRO A 3 45.09 47.13 -4.87
C PRO A 3 44.38 46.98 -3.53
N ARG A 4 43.04 46.84 -3.55
CA ARG A 4 42.25 46.42 -2.39
C ARG A 4 42.49 44.93 -2.17
N LYS A 5 43.03 44.59 -0.99
CA LYS A 5 43.08 43.24 -0.44
C LYS A 5 41.66 42.65 -0.43
N SER A 6 41.50 41.48 -1.02
CA SER A 6 40.36 40.59 -0.83
C SER A 6 40.31 40.16 0.63
N ALA A 7 39.22 40.50 1.32
CA ALA A 7 38.93 39.93 2.63
C ALA A 7 38.41 38.51 2.42
N GLU A 8 39.19 37.51 2.85
CA GLU A 8 38.67 36.17 3.10
C GLU A 8 37.65 36.26 4.24
N GLN A 9 36.38 35.96 3.95
CA GLN A 9 35.36 35.77 4.97
C GLN A 9 35.62 34.43 5.66
N THR A 10 36.16 34.47 6.87
CA THR A 10 36.19 33.31 7.78
C THR A 10 34.75 32.98 8.20
N VAL A 11 34.28 31.78 7.88
CA VAL A 11 32.93 31.31 8.23
C VAL A 11 32.90 31.04 9.74
N ASP A 12 32.32 31.96 10.51
CA ASP A 12 32.29 31.94 11.98
C ASP A 12 31.24 30.97 12.58
N THR A 13 30.58 30.15 11.75
CA THR A 13 29.49 29.25 12.16
C THR A 13 29.74 27.80 11.72
N PRO A 14 29.46 26.79 12.58
CA PRO A 14 29.57 25.39 12.21
C PRO A 14 28.65 25.01 11.05
N LEU A 15 29.12 24.11 10.18
CA LEU A 15 28.29 23.57 9.10
C LEU A 15 27.20 22.64 9.65
N TYR A 16 27.58 21.77 10.58
CA TYR A 16 26.69 20.87 11.33
C TYR A 16 27.11 20.79 12.80
N TYR A 17 26.15 20.44 13.63
CA TYR A 17 26.29 20.30 15.08
C TYR A 17 26.12 18.82 15.45
N VAL A 18 27.20 18.19 15.91
CA VAL A 18 27.25 16.77 16.23
C VAL A 18 27.13 16.59 17.75
N ALA A 19 25.96 16.14 18.20
CA ALA A 19 25.74 15.71 19.57
C ALA A 19 26.19 14.26 19.74
N VAL A 20 27.17 14.02 20.61
CA VAL A 20 27.66 12.68 20.95
C VAL A 20 27.15 12.32 22.33
N GLY A 21 26.17 11.42 22.40
CA GLY A 21 25.59 10.89 23.63
C GLY A 21 26.28 9.58 24.05
N ALA A 22 26.75 9.51 25.29
CA ALA A 22 27.31 8.28 25.84
C ALA A 22 27.06 8.17 27.36
N SER A 23 27.07 6.96 27.91
CA SER A 23 26.92 6.75 29.36
C SER A 23 27.96 5.74 29.87
N ALA A 24 27.57 4.80 30.75
CA ALA A 24 28.45 3.77 31.29
C ALA A 24 29.17 3.02 30.16
N GLY A 25 30.50 2.90 30.27
CA GLY A 25 31.36 2.27 29.26
C GLY A 25 31.51 3.06 27.93
N GLY A 26 30.91 4.24 27.81
CA GLY A 26 30.96 5.06 26.58
C GLY A 26 32.31 5.72 26.28
N LEU A 27 33.25 5.73 27.23
CA LEU A 27 34.55 6.41 27.07
C LEU A 27 35.41 5.75 25.99
N GLU A 28 35.43 4.42 25.93
CA GLU A 28 36.17 3.65 24.91
C GLU A 28 35.62 3.95 23.50
N ALA A 29 34.30 4.01 23.35
CA ALA A 29 33.65 4.34 22.09
C ALA A 29 33.92 5.79 21.65
N ILE A 30 33.89 6.75 22.58
CA ILE A 30 34.24 8.15 22.29
C ILE A 30 35.71 8.25 21.87
N ASP A 31 36.61 7.54 22.56
CA ASP A 31 38.04 7.53 22.24
C ASP A 31 38.29 6.98 20.83
N GLU A 32 37.68 5.85 20.49
CA GLU A 32 37.76 5.25 19.16
C GLU A 32 37.20 6.17 18.06
N PHE A 33 36.07 6.84 18.33
CA PHE A 33 35.47 7.81 17.42
C PHE A 33 36.41 8.99 17.13
N PHE A 34 36.93 9.67 18.16
CA PHE A 34 37.79 10.84 17.97
C PHE A 34 39.20 10.49 17.48
N THR A 35 39.72 9.30 17.78
CA THR A 35 41.00 8.82 17.24
C THR A 35 40.97 8.73 15.72
N ASN A 36 39.83 8.37 15.14
CA ASN A 36 39.64 8.25 13.70
C ASN A 36 39.09 9.55 13.05
N MET A 37 38.86 10.62 13.83
CA MET A 37 38.26 11.86 13.34
C MET A 37 39.32 12.91 12.97
N PRO A 38 39.35 13.40 11.71
CA PRO A 38 40.23 14.49 11.30
C PRO A 38 39.93 15.79 12.06
N THR A 39 40.89 16.71 12.13
CA THR A 39 40.78 17.92 12.98
C THR A 39 40.13 19.12 12.29
N ASP A 40 40.14 19.16 10.95
CA ASP A 40 39.54 20.25 10.16
C ASP A 40 38.36 19.71 9.35
N THR A 41 37.19 19.69 9.98
CA THR A 41 35.96 19.08 9.45
C THR A 41 34.84 20.10 9.21
N GLY A 42 34.96 21.31 9.76
CA GLY A 42 33.90 22.31 9.80
C GLY A 42 32.74 21.97 10.76
N LEU A 43 32.88 20.90 11.54
CA LEU A 43 31.86 20.40 12.47
C LEU A 43 32.13 20.89 13.90
N ALA A 44 31.07 21.07 14.67
CA ALA A 44 31.16 21.25 16.11
C ALA A 44 30.67 20.01 16.84
N PHE A 45 31.48 19.49 17.76
CA PHE A 45 31.13 18.31 18.56
C PHE A 45 30.71 18.73 19.96
N ILE A 46 29.54 18.27 20.40
CA ILE A 46 29.02 18.47 21.74
C ILE A 46 28.84 17.10 22.37
N VAL A 47 29.69 16.78 23.34
CA VAL A 47 29.71 15.48 24.01
C VAL A 47 28.90 15.58 25.30
N ILE A 48 27.76 14.87 25.33
CA ILE A 48 26.90 14.73 26.49
C ILE A 48 27.16 13.35 27.09
N GLN A 49 27.84 13.33 28.24
CA GLN A 49 28.09 12.10 28.95
C GLN A 49 27.31 12.05 30.25
N HIS A 50 26.48 11.03 30.40
CA HIS A 50 25.79 10.75 31.66
C HIS A 50 26.71 9.91 32.57
N LEU A 51 27.44 10.58 33.48
CA LEU A 51 28.30 9.96 34.51
C LEU A 51 27.72 10.15 35.91
N SER A 52 28.05 9.23 36.83
CA SER A 52 27.75 9.37 38.26
C SER A 52 28.36 10.67 38.82
N PRO A 53 27.64 11.43 39.68
CA PRO A 53 28.09 12.71 40.25
C PRO A 53 29.41 12.67 41.04
N ASP A 54 29.88 11.47 41.39
CA ASP A 54 31.07 11.24 42.22
C ASP A 54 32.35 11.00 41.39
N TYR A 55 32.24 10.93 40.06
CA TYR A 55 33.39 10.70 39.19
C TYR A 55 34.04 12.03 38.79
N LYS A 56 35.29 12.29 39.22
CA LYS A 56 36.08 13.41 38.69
C LYS A 56 36.41 13.15 37.22
N SER A 57 35.63 13.76 36.32
CA SER A 57 35.82 13.64 34.88
C SER A 57 37.15 14.28 34.44
N LEU A 58 38.15 13.43 34.18
CA LEU A 58 39.41 13.73 33.48
C LEU A 58 39.22 13.77 31.95
N MET A 59 37.97 13.85 31.46
CA MET A 59 37.64 13.67 30.04
C MET A 59 38.28 14.73 29.14
N VAL A 60 38.41 15.98 29.63
CA VAL A 60 39.10 17.05 28.88
C VAL A 60 40.55 16.63 28.61
N GLU A 61 41.26 16.11 29.62
CA GLU A 61 42.66 15.68 29.48
C GLU A 61 42.79 14.42 28.62
N LEU A 62 41.84 13.49 28.71
CA LEU A 62 41.84 12.25 27.94
C LEU A 62 41.58 12.51 26.46
N LEU A 63 40.55 13.29 26.11
CA LEU A 63 40.24 13.62 24.72
C LEU A 63 41.27 14.55 24.09
N SER A 64 41.85 15.48 24.86
CA SER A 64 42.93 16.36 24.36
C SER A 64 44.20 15.59 23.96
N LYS A 65 44.38 14.33 24.41
CA LYS A 65 45.48 13.46 23.97
C LYS A 65 45.18 12.72 22.66
N LYS A 66 43.91 12.69 22.25
CA LYS A 66 43.41 11.83 21.15
C LYS A 66 42.99 12.61 19.92
N THR A 67 42.62 13.88 20.09
CA THR A 67 42.37 14.81 19.00
C THR A 67 43.16 16.10 19.20
N SER A 68 43.61 16.70 18.10
CA SER A 68 44.22 18.02 18.11
C SER A 68 43.18 19.16 18.05
N MET A 69 41.88 18.83 17.98
CA MET A 69 40.81 19.83 18.13
C MET A 69 40.83 20.42 19.54
N PRO A 70 40.56 21.73 19.72
CA PRO A 70 40.39 22.31 21.05
C PRO A 70 39.21 21.65 21.78
N VAL A 71 39.51 21.01 22.91
CA VAL A 71 38.52 20.40 23.82
C VAL A 71 38.33 21.33 25.02
N GLN A 72 37.09 21.76 25.28
CA GLN A 72 36.76 22.60 26.43
C GLN A 72 35.44 22.20 27.07
N ARG A 73 35.23 22.62 28.32
CA ARG A 73 33.92 22.48 28.96
C ARG A 73 32.96 23.54 28.40
N ALA A 74 31.70 23.17 28.26
CA ALA A 74 30.66 24.13 27.90
C ALA A 74 30.46 25.14 29.05
N GLU A 75 30.35 26.42 28.69
CA GLU A 75 30.03 27.51 29.60
C GLU A 75 28.68 28.11 29.20
N ASP A 76 28.03 28.79 30.13
CA ASP A 76 26.71 29.37 29.88
C ASP A 76 26.80 30.54 28.88
N GLY A 77 25.93 30.53 27.87
CA GLY A 77 25.91 31.52 26.79
C GLY A 77 27.02 31.35 25.74
N LEU A 78 27.77 30.24 25.78
CA LEU A 78 28.94 30.05 24.93
C LEU A 78 28.56 29.77 23.46
N GLN A 79 29.12 30.54 22.54
CA GLN A 79 28.93 30.33 21.10
C GLN A 79 29.65 29.05 20.63
N VAL A 80 28.92 28.18 19.95
CA VAL A 80 29.48 26.98 19.33
C VAL A 80 30.22 27.36 18.05
N LEU A 81 31.48 26.92 17.94
CA LEU A 81 32.39 27.20 16.83
C LEU A 81 32.80 25.90 16.13
N PRO A 82 33.13 25.94 14.82
CA PRO A 82 33.59 24.78 14.08
C PRO A 82 34.95 24.25 14.59
N ASN A 83 35.23 22.97 14.31
CA ASN A 83 36.47 22.26 14.63
C ASN A 83 36.79 22.19 16.13
N ARG A 84 35.76 22.12 16.98
CA ARG A 84 35.89 22.16 18.44
C ARG A 84 35.02 21.09 19.12
N VAL A 85 35.48 20.65 20.29
CA VAL A 85 34.78 19.68 21.13
C VAL A 85 34.36 20.33 22.44
N TYR A 86 33.06 20.29 22.73
CA TYR A 86 32.44 20.85 23.93
C TYR A 86 31.95 19.73 24.84
N LEU A 87 32.34 19.74 26.10
CA LEU A 87 31.95 18.74 27.10
C LEU A 87 30.94 19.32 28.08
N ILE A 88 29.87 18.57 28.35
CA ILE A 88 28.90 18.93 29.40
C ILE A 88 29.58 19.01 30.79
N PRO A 89 29.34 20.07 31.58
CA PRO A 89 29.80 20.13 32.96
C PRO A 89 29.09 19.11 33.87
N PRO A 90 29.74 18.60 34.93
CA PRO A 90 29.10 17.71 35.89
C PRO A 90 27.87 18.35 36.56
N ARG A 91 26.82 17.55 36.82
CA ARG A 91 25.57 17.95 37.50
C ARG A 91 24.77 19.05 36.80
N LYS A 92 25.04 19.30 35.52
CA LYS A 92 24.30 20.28 34.70
C LYS A 92 23.52 19.58 33.60
N ASN A 93 22.45 20.23 33.16
CA ASN A 93 21.81 19.96 31.88
C ASN A 93 22.32 20.99 30.87
N LEU A 94 22.46 20.54 29.62
CA LEU A 94 22.91 21.36 28.51
C LEU A 94 21.79 21.50 27.50
N THR A 95 21.56 22.71 27.01
CA THR A 95 20.64 23.00 25.90
C THR A 95 21.32 23.95 24.91
N ILE A 96 20.78 24.09 23.71
CA ILE A 96 21.27 25.05 22.72
C ILE A 96 20.15 25.96 22.23
N PHE A 97 20.47 27.24 22.04
CA PHE A 97 19.54 28.23 21.50
C PHE A 97 20.31 29.29 20.70
N HIS A 98 19.90 29.52 19.46
CA HIS A 98 20.59 30.35 18.46
C HIS A 98 22.09 30.05 18.36
N GLY A 99 22.46 28.77 18.38
CA GLY A 99 23.85 28.31 18.29
C GLY A 99 24.70 28.57 19.55
N LYS A 100 24.08 28.96 20.68
CA LYS A 100 24.73 29.15 21.97
C LYS A 100 24.35 28.05 22.96
N LEU A 101 25.33 27.55 23.70
CA LEU A 101 25.13 26.57 24.76
C LEU A 101 24.61 27.24 26.03
N LEU A 102 23.54 26.69 26.60
CA LEU A 102 22.91 27.18 27.82
C LEU A 102 22.93 26.08 28.88
N LEU A 103 23.31 26.46 30.11
CA LEU A 103 23.44 25.54 31.23
C LEU A 103 22.32 25.74 32.25
N SER A 104 21.72 24.63 32.69
CA SER A 104 20.76 24.60 33.79
C SER A 104 21.16 23.57 34.84
N GLU A 105 20.70 23.74 36.08
CA GLU A 105 20.91 22.76 37.15
C GLU A 105 20.06 21.49 36.89
N GLN A 106 20.58 20.32 37.26
CA GLN A 106 19.80 19.09 37.24
C GLN A 106 18.77 19.09 38.37
N ASP A 107 17.48 19.11 38.01
CA ASP A 107 16.38 19.03 38.97
C ASP A 107 15.97 17.57 39.21
N HIS A 108 16.55 16.96 40.25
CA HIS A 108 16.23 15.59 40.65
C HIS A 108 14.81 15.43 41.24
N SER A 109 14.04 16.51 41.44
CA SER A 109 12.69 16.45 42.01
C SER A 109 11.60 16.08 41.00
N ARG A 110 11.88 16.19 39.69
CA ARG A 110 10.90 16.06 38.60
C ARG A 110 10.89 14.72 37.85
N GLY A 111 11.61 13.71 38.35
CA GLY A 111 11.64 12.36 37.75
C GLY A 111 13.03 11.95 37.26
N ILE A 112 13.08 11.09 36.24
CA ILE A 112 14.33 10.59 35.64
C ILE A 112 14.95 11.72 34.81
N ASN A 113 16.19 12.12 35.12
CA ASN A 113 16.92 13.11 34.34
C ASN A 113 17.65 12.44 33.16
N LEU A 114 17.34 12.88 31.94
CA LEU A 114 17.84 12.32 30.67
C LEU A 114 18.60 13.41 29.88
N PRO A 115 19.86 13.73 30.26
CA PRO A 115 20.59 14.85 29.70
C PRO A 115 20.86 14.72 28.20
N ILE A 116 21.01 13.50 27.66
CA ILE A 116 21.23 13.30 26.22
C ILE A 116 19.95 13.66 25.46
N ASP A 117 18.79 13.16 25.90
CA ASP A 117 17.49 13.50 25.32
C ASP A 117 17.20 15.01 25.38
N ILE A 118 17.48 15.66 26.51
CA ILE A 118 17.26 17.11 26.69
C ILE A 118 18.07 17.89 25.66
N PHE A 119 19.37 17.60 25.53
CA PHE A 119 20.23 18.32 24.60
C PHE A 119 19.81 18.07 23.16
N LEU A 120 19.61 16.81 22.77
CA LEU A 120 19.20 16.44 21.41
C LEU A 120 17.86 17.07 21.01
N THR A 121 16.92 17.20 21.95
CA THR A 121 15.64 17.88 21.72
C THR A 121 15.87 19.36 21.39
N SER A 122 16.62 20.08 22.24
CA SER A 122 16.93 21.49 21.98
C SER A 122 17.76 21.69 20.70
N LEU A 123 18.66 20.75 20.39
CA LEU A 123 19.47 20.79 19.18
C LEU A 123 18.62 20.63 17.92
N ALA A 124 17.68 19.70 17.95
CA ALA A 124 16.75 19.49 16.85
C ALA A 124 15.86 20.70 16.61
N GLU A 125 15.41 21.37 17.67
CA GLU A 125 14.55 22.56 17.59
C GLU A 125 15.31 23.80 17.09
N ASP A 126 16.58 23.97 17.49
CA ASP A 126 17.39 25.14 17.12
C ASP A 126 18.07 24.99 15.75
N GLN A 127 18.65 23.82 15.47
CA GLN A 127 19.50 23.59 14.29
C GLN A 127 18.84 22.76 13.19
N ALA A 128 17.67 22.16 13.47
CA ALA A 128 16.89 21.36 12.53
C ALA A 128 17.74 20.33 11.74
N GLU A 129 17.81 20.46 10.42
CA GLU A 129 18.55 19.59 9.51
C GLU A 129 20.08 19.61 9.70
N LYS A 130 20.62 20.62 10.39
CA LYS A 130 22.04 20.69 10.75
C LYS A 130 22.38 19.89 12.01
N ALA A 131 21.38 19.35 12.70
CA ALA A 131 21.56 18.51 13.89
C ALA A 131 21.98 17.09 13.49
N ILE A 132 23.04 16.58 14.13
CA ILE A 132 23.49 15.20 14.00
C ILE A 132 23.54 14.58 15.39
N ALA A 133 22.83 13.47 15.59
CA ALA A 133 22.89 12.69 16.82
C ALA A 133 23.80 11.46 16.63
N VAL A 134 24.72 11.25 17.55
CA VAL A 134 25.56 10.06 17.64
C VAL A 134 25.33 9.42 19.00
N ILE A 135 24.73 8.22 19.03
CA ILE A 135 24.48 7.46 20.26
C ILE A 135 25.50 6.34 20.38
N LEU A 136 26.32 6.38 21.43
CA LEU A 136 27.38 5.40 21.69
C LEU A 136 27.02 4.47 22.86
N SER A 137 27.96 3.63 23.28
CA SER A 137 27.79 2.69 24.40
C SER A 137 27.28 3.39 25.66
N GLY A 138 26.29 2.75 26.31
CA GLY A 138 25.62 3.27 27.50
C GLY A 138 24.53 2.35 28.01
N THR A 139 24.10 2.58 29.25
CA THR A 139 22.98 1.89 29.89
C THR A 139 21.72 2.75 29.85
N GLY A 140 20.54 2.13 29.89
CA GLY A 140 19.25 2.82 29.87
C GLY A 140 18.81 3.24 28.47
N SER A 141 17.89 4.19 28.38
CA SER A 141 17.28 4.63 27.11
C SER A 141 17.46 6.12 26.80
N ASP A 142 18.43 6.78 27.46
CA ASP A 142 18.74 8.21 27.27
C ASP A 142 19.33 8.46 25.87
N GLY A 143 18.62 9.25 25.05
CA GLY A 143 18.94 9.46 23.64
C GLY A 143 17.85 8.96 22.70
N MET A 144 16.94 8.10 23.16
CA MET A 144 15.82 7.61 22.35
C MET A 144 14.87 8.73 21.91
N ARG A 145 14.45 9.61 22.84
CA ARG A 145 13.50 10.70 22.54
C ARG A 145 14.20 11.77 21.70
N GLY A 146 15.46 12.04 22.02
CA GLY A 146 16.32 12.94 21.26
C GLY A 146 16.49 12.51 19.81
N VAL A 147 16.78 11.23 19.56
CA VAL A 147 16.88 10.66 18.21
C VAL A 147 15.58 10.85 17.42
N ARG A 148 14.42 10.59 18.04
CA ARG A 148 13.10 10.86 17.42
C ARG A 148 12.95 12.34 17.04
N LYS A 149 13.33 13.26 17.94
CA LYS A 149 13.21 14.71 17.70
C LYS A 149 14.15 15.21 16.60
N VAL A 150 15.40 14.75 16.60
CA VAL A 150 16.38 15.06 15.55
C VAL A 150 15.84 14.62 14.18
N LYS A 151 15.27 13.41 14.11
CA LYS A 151 14.66 12.90 12.88
C LYS A 151 13.41 13.66 12.45
N GLU A 152 12.54 14.05 13.38
CA GLU A 152 11.36 14.86 13.09
C GLU A 152 11.74 16.15 12.36
N ASN A 153 12.85 16.77 12.76
CA ASN A 153 13.38 18.01 12.16
C ASN A 153 14.32 17.78 10.96
N GLY A 154 14.54 16.53 10.55
CA GLY A 154 15.35 16.17 9.38
C GLY A 154 16.86 16.09 9.61
N GLY A 155 17.31 16.09 10.86
CA GLY A 155 18.71 15.85 11.23
C GLY A 155 19.11 14.37 11.14
N MET A 156 20.41 14.09 11.09
CA MET A 156 20.99 12.75 10.91
C MET A 156 21.19 12.02 12.24
N VAL A 157 21.03 10.69 12.25
CA VAL A 157 21.24 9.85 13.43
C VAL A 157 22.18 8.69 13.12
N MET A 158 23.25 8.58 13.89
CA MET A 158 24.18 7.44 13.90
C MET A 158 24.12 6.76 15.25
N VAL A 159 24.10 5.43 15.26
CA VAL A 159 24.10 4.64 16.49
C VAL A 159 25.22 3.61 16.44
N GLN A 160 25.85 3.38 17.58
CA GLN A 160 26.85 2.33 17.73
C GLN A 160 26.22 0.95 17.54
N ASP A 161 26.89 0.12 16.75
CA ASP A 161 26.54 -1.29 16.60
C ASP A 161 26.51 -2.03 17.95
N GLU A 162 25.46 -2.81 18.20
CA GLU A 162 25.19 -3.43 19.51
C GLU A 162 26.33 -4.36 19.95
N ASP A 163 26.92 -5.12 19.01
CA ASP A 163 27.98 -6.08 19.30
C ASP A 163 29.31 -5.38 19.65
N SER A 164 29.51 -4.15 19.14
CA SER A 164 30.67 -3.33 19.49
C SER A 164 30.51 -2.55 20.80
N ALA A 165 29.30 -2.47 21.34
CA ALA A 165 29.01 -1.66 22.52
C ALA A 165 29.29 -2.43 23.82
N LYS A 166 30.13 -1.86 24.69
CA LYS A 166 30.41 -2.43 26.02
C LYS A 166 29.15 -2.55 26.88
N PHE A 167 28.25 -1.57 26.75
CA PHE A 167 26.89 -1.60 27.24
C PHE A 167 25.96 -1.23 26.09
N ASN A 168 25.12 -2.18 25.69
CA ASN A 168 24.26 -2.07 24.52
C ASN A 168 22.87 -1.52 24.82
N GLY A 169 22.49 -1.27 26.09
CA GLY A 169 21.15 -0.80 26.45
C GLY A 169 20.73 0.47 25.71
N MET A 170 21.60 1.48 25.70
CA MET A 170 21.34 2.78 25.06
C MET A 170 21.38 2.71 23.52
N PRO A 171 22.39 2.06 22.89
CA PRO A 171 22.34 1.78 21.45
C PRO A 171 21.11 0.99 21.01
N ARG A 172 20.78 -0.11 21.70
CA ARG A 172 19.61 -0.95 21.41
C ARG A 172 18.30 -0.18 21.52
N ALA A 173 18.18 0.68 22.54
CA ALA A 173 17.04 1.58 22.69
C ALA A 173 16.90 2.51 21.47
N ALA A 174 17.97 3.17 21.05
CA ALA A 174 17.95 4.04 19.87
C ALA A 174 17.68 3.25 18.56
N ILE A 175 18.25 2.04 18.40
CA ILE A 175 18.03 1.15 17.25
C ILE A 175 16.57 0.68 17.18
N SER A 176 15.97 0.35 18.31
CA SER A 176 14.57 -0.11 18.39
C SER A 176 13.56 0.91 17.87
N THR A 177 13.94 2.19 17.78
CA THR A 177 13.08 3.21 17.15
C THR A 177 12.93 3.02 15.63
N GLY A 178 13.79 2.22 14.99
CA GLY A 178 13.83 2.04 13.54
C GLY A 178 14.28 3.27 12.76
N LEU A 179 14.70 4.32 13.47
CA LEU A 179 15.08 5.61 12.92
C LEU A 179 16.55 5.78 12.56
N PRO A 180 17.56 5.13 13.19
CA PRO A 180 18.96 5.38 12.87
C PRO A 180 19.29 5.29 11.38
N ASP A 181 20.02 6.26 10.85
CA ASP A 181 20.50 6.24 9.45
C ASP A 181 21.65 5.25 9.27
N PHE A 182 22.51 5.17 10.29
CA PHE A 182 23.70 4.33 10.29
C PHE A 182 23.81 3.59 11.63
N ILE A 183 24.06 2.29 11.55
CA ILE A 183 24.44 1.43 12.67
C ILE A 183 25.84 0.92 12.37
N LEU A 184 26.84 1.42 13.10
CA LEU A 184 28.25 1.24 12.75
C LEU A 184 29.13 1.10 13.99
N LYS A 185 30.34 0.57 13.82
CA LYS A 185 31.39 0.63 14.85
C LYS A 185 31.91 2.07 15.00
N PRO A 186 32.31 2.51 16.21
CA PRO A 186 32.79 3.88 16.41
C PRO A 186 33.97 4.28 15.51
N SER A 187 34.84 3.33 15.12
CA SER A 187 35.93 3.55 14.16
C SER A 187 35.48 3.95 12.76
N ASP A 188 34.32 3.43 12.33
CA ASP A 188 33.82 3.59 10.96
C ASP A 188 32.91 4.84 10.83
N MET A 189 32.38 5.34 11.95
CA MET A 189 31.48 6.49 11.97
C MET A 189 32.11 7.77 11.40
N PRO A 190 33.35 8.16 11.75
CA PRO A 190 34.00 9.34 11.18
C PRO A 190 33.98 9.36 9.65
N ARG A 191 34.30 8.23 9.01
CA ARG A 191 34.33 8.13 7.55
C ARG A 191 32.96 8.40 6.93
N GLN A 192 31.90 7.82 7.50
CA GLN A 192 30.54 8.01 6.99
C GLN A 192 30.01 9.42 7.28
N LEU A 193 30.31 9.96 8.46
CA LEU A 193 29.98 11.33 8.83
C LEU A 193 30.63 12.34 7.87
N LEU A 194 31.92 12.16 7.55
CA LEU A 194 32.62 13.00 6.57
C LEU A 194 32.04 12.86 5.16
N GLY A 195 31.63 11.64 4.77
CA GLY A 195 30.94 11.40 3.50
C GLY A 195 29.60 12.14 3.40
N PHE A 196 28.85 12.18 4.50
CA PHE A 196 27.58 12.90 4.61
C PHE A 196 27.77 14.43 4.47
N ILE A 197 28.74 15.00 5.18
CA ILE A 197 28.95 16.47 5.23
C ILE A 197 29.64 17.03 3.99
N ALA A 198 30.44 16.22 3.28
CA ALA A 198 31.13 16.61 2.04
C ALA A 198 30.16 17.00 0.91
N ARG A 199 28.86 16.75 1.10
CA ARG A 199 27.77 17.16 0.23
C ARG A 199 26.89 18.17 0.98
N PRO A 200 27.31 19.44 1.09
CA PRO A 200 26.62 20.41 1.93
C PRO A 200 25.17 20.63 1.48
N TYR A 201 24.30 20.76 2.48
CA TYR A 201 22.88 21.10 2.33
C TYR A 201 22.63 22.38 1.52
N ALA A 202 23.61 23.29 1.42
CA ALA A 202 23.55 24.47 0.55
C ALA A 202 23.42 24.14 -0.96
N SER A 203 23.75 22.92 -1.39
CA SER A 203 23.46 22.41 -2.73
C SER A 203 22.03 21.91 -2.91
N LEU A 204 21.25 21.75 -1.84
CA LEU A 204 19.94 21.09 -1.88
C LEU A 204 18.81 22.02 -2.29
N SER A 205 18.75 23.29 -1.87
CA SER A 205 17.68 24.18 -2.35
C SER A 205 17.70 24.41 -3.86
N ALA A 206 18.90 24.48 -4.47
CA ALA A 206 19.04 24.53 -5.93
C ALA A 206 18.74 23.18 -6.60
N ARG A 207 19.03 22.05 -5.92
CA ARG A 207 18.70 20.70 -6.39
C ARG A 207 17.21 20.37 -6.26
N SER A 208 16.49 20.84 -5.24
CA SER A 208 15.06 20.55 -5.09
C SER A 208 14.26 21.15 -6.24
N GLU A 209 14.65 22.31 -6.77
CA GLU A 209 14.09 22.87 -8.01
C GLU A 209 14.43 22.00 -9.24
N THR A 210 15.63 21.42 -9.31
CA THR A 210 16.01 20.49 -10.38
C THR A 210 15.33 19.12 -10.26
N LEU A 211 15.10 18.63 -9.05
CA LEU A 211 14.44 17.34 -8.77
C LEU A 211 12.92 17.42 -9.01
N LEU A 212 12.31 18.57 -8.71
CA LEU A 212 10.94 18.87 -9.15
C LEU A 212 10.84 18.93 -10.69
N SER A 213 11.93 19.18 -11.40
CA SER A 213 11.98 19.12 -12.88
C SER A 213 12.28 17.71 -13.44
N GLU A 214 12.79 16.79 -12.63
CA GLU A 214 12.99 15.36 -12.97
C GLU A 214 11.77 14.51 -12.58
N GLU A 215 10.56 14.90 -13.03
CA GLU A 215 9.29 14.24 -12.69
C GLU A 215 9.30 12.72 -12.94
N ASP A 216 9.99 12.27 -13.99
CA ASP A 216 10.13 10.85 -14.35
C ASP A 216 10.82 10.02 -13.26
N GLY A 217 11.83 10.59 -12.60
CA GLY A 217 12.60 9.90 -11.56
C GLY A 217 11.80 9.69 -10.28
N LEU A 218 11.10 10.74 -9.82
CA LEU A 218 10.21 10.65 -8.66
C LEU A 218 9.04 9.70 -8.92
N THR A 219 8.46 9.74 -10.12
CA THR A 219 7.38 8.83 -10.52
C THR A 219 7.81 7.37 -10.45
N ARG A 220 9.06 7.04 -10.85
CA ARG A 220 9.62 5.69 -10.72
C ARG A 220 9.82 5.29 -9.26
N ILE A 221 10.31 6.18 -8.39
CA ILE A 221 10.43 5.90 -6.95
C ILE A 221 9.05 5.60 -6.35
N PHE A 222 8.02 6.38 -6.69
CA PHE A 222 6.66 6.15 -6.21
C PHE A 222 6.07 4.85 -6.76
N ALA A 223 6.35 4.49 -8.00
CA ALA A 223 5.95 3.20 -8.57
C ALA A 223 6.56 2.03 -7.79
N LEU A 224 7.87 2.08 -7.49
CA LEU A 224 8.56 1.05 -6.69
C LEU A 224 7.99 0.93 -5.27
N LEU A 225 7.73 2.06 -4.61
CA LEU A 225 7.09 2.09 -3.29
C LEU A 225 5.66 1.54 -3.34
N ARG A 226 4.89 1.88 -4.39
CA ARG A 226 3.51 1.39 -4.57
C ARG A 226 3.46 -0.11 -4.87
N GLU A 227 4.40 -0.63 -5.66
CA GLU A 227 4.49 -2.05 -6.00
C GLU A 227 4.79 -2.91 -4.76
N ARG A 228 5.82 -2.51 -3.98
CA ARG A 228 6.30 -3.24 -2.79
C ARG A 228 5.47 -2.98 -1.53
N CYS A 229 5.18 -1.72 -1.22
CA CYS A 229 4.56 -1.32 0.05
C CYS A 229 3.05 -1.07 -0.07
N LYS A 230 2.46 -1.07 -1.28
CA LYS A 230 1.04 -0.82 -1.56
C LYS A 230 0.51 0.56 -1.15
N VAL A 231 1.40 1.48 -0.77
CA VAL A 231 1.09 2.89 -0.43
C VAL A 231 1.44 3.81 -1.59
N ASP A 232 0.57 4.78 -1.85
CA ASP A 232 0.78 5.75 -2.92
C ASP A 232 1.18 7.11 -2.34
N PHE A 233 2.41 7.55 -2.63
CA PHE A 233 2.96 8.83 -2.16
C PHE A 233 2.77 9.98 -3.16
N THR A 234 2.11 9.74 -4.30
CA THR A 234 1.91 10.75 -5.37
C THR A 234 1.19 12.01 -4.85
N TYR A 235 0.24 11.83 -3.93
CA TYR A 235 -0.56 12.92 -3.35
C TYR A 235 -0.07 13.40 -1.98
N TYR A 236 1.17 13.06 -1.62
CA TYR A 236 1.84 13.67 -0.47
C TYR A 236 2.48 14.99 -0.89
N LYS A 237 2.75 15.88 0.07
CA LYS A 237 3.34 17.19 -0.23
C LYS A 237 4.74 17.01 -0.87
N PRO A 238 4.96 17.48 -2.10
CA PRO A 238 6.20 17.22 -2.84
C PRO A 238 7.45 17.63 -2.06
N ASN A 239 7.48 18.85 -1.50
CA ASN A 239 8.64 19.36 -0.77
C ASN A 239 9.02 18.49 0.44
N THR A 240 8.04 17.89 1.13
CA THR A 240 8.30 17.02 2.28
C THR A 240 8.87 15.67 1.84
N VAL A 241 8.34 15.12 0.75
CA VAL A 241 8.76 13.83 0.20
C VAL A 241 10.12 13.92 -0.48
N THR A 242 10.32 14.93 -1.33
CA THR A 242 11.58 15.16 -2.05
C THR A 242 12.73 15.35 -1.07
N ARG A 243 12.58 16.16 -0.02
CA ARG A 243 13.62 16.36 1.01
C ARG A 243 14.02 15.04 1.69
N ARG A 244 13.06 14.14 1.91
CA ARG A 244 13.30 12.82 2.55
C ARG A 244 13.99 11.85 1.59
N ILE A 245 13.61 11.85 0.31
CA ILE A 245 14.29 11.10 -0.74
C ILE A 245 15.75 11.60 -0.88
N GLU A 246 15.96 12.90 -1.00
CA GLU A 246 17.30 13.52 -1.09
C GLU A 246 18.21 13.12 0.08
N ARG A 247 17.64 13.06 1.28
CA ARG A 247 18.36 12.60 2.45
C ARG A 247 18.78 11.14 2.31
N ARG A 248 17.89 10.23 1.91
CA ARG A 248 18.26 8.83 1.65
C ARG A 248 19.27 8.70 0.52
N MET A 249 19.18 9.54 -0.51
CA MET A 249 20.21 9.64 -1.55
C MET A 249 21.57 10.03 -0.97
N THR A 250 21.59 10.96 -0.01
CA THR A 250 22.82 11.37 0.69
C THR A 250 23.39 10.23 1.54
N VAL A 251 22.54 9.52 2.29
CA VAL A 251 22.91 8.36 3.12
C VAL A 251 23.46 7.22 2.27
N THR A 252 22.83 6.92 1.13
CA THR A 252 23.25 5.88 0.18
C THR A 252 24.35 6.33 -0.78
N GLN A 253 24.80 7.59 -0.65
CA GLN A 253 25.81 8.21 -1.51
C GLN A 253 25.45 8.31 -3.00
N SER A 254 24.16 8.25 -3.35
CA SER A 254 23.64 8.43 -4.70
C SER A 254 23.74 9.89 -5.17
N ASN A 255 24.19 10.13 -6.40
CA ASN A 255 24.45 11.49 -6.90
C ASN A 255 23.26 12.09 -7.68
N THR A 256 22.49 11.24 -8.35
CA THR A 256 21.31 11.60 -9.16
C THR A 256 20.10 10.74 -8.77
N ILE A 257 18.87 11.16 -9.13
CA ILE A 257 17.68 10.32 -8.90
C ILE A 257 17.83 9.00 -9.65
N GLY A 258 18.36 9.03 -10.88
CA GLY A 258 18.61 7.83 -11.67
C GLY A 258 19.48 6.80 -10.94
N ASP A 259 20.57 7.25 -10.32
CA ASP A 259 21.45 6.38 -9.51
C ASP A 259 20.69 5.78 -8.33
N TYR A 260 19.85 6.58 -7.66
CA TYR A 260 19.10 6.12 -6.51
C TYR A 260 17.97 5.15 -6.91
N VAL A 261 17.29 5.36 -8.04
CA VAL A 261 16.32 4.40 -8.60
C VAL A 261 17.01 3.08 -8.94
N ALA A 262 18.21 3.13 -9.53
CA ALA A 262 19.01 1.93 -9.80
C ALA A 262 19.41 1.21 -8.48
N TYR A 263 19.79 1.98 -7.46
CA TYR A 263 20.11 1.46 -6.14
C TYR A 263 18.91 0.79 -5.46
N LEU A 264 17.73 1.42 -5.51
CA LEU A 264 16.48 0.88 -4.97
C LEU A 264 16.09 -0.45 -5.64
N ASN A 265 16.27 -0.57 -6.96
CA ASN A 265 16.03 -1.82 -7.68
C ASN A 265 16.98 -2.95 -7.24
N GLY A 266 18.24 -2.62 -6.95
CA GLY A 266 19.23 -3.59 -6.49
C GLY A 266 19.15 -3.94 -5.00
N ASN A 267 18.48 -3.13 -4.18
CA ASN A 267 18.45 -3.27 -2.73
C ASN A 267 17.04 -3.13 -2.14
N PRO A 268 16.29 -4.25 -1.99
CA PRO A 268 14.93 -4.24 -1.43
C PRO A 268 14.85 -3.69 0.00
N LEU A 269 15.91 -3.82 0.81
CA LEU A 269 15.94 -3.29 2.17
C LEU A 269 15.93 -1.76 2.18
N GLU A 270 16.51 -1.12 1.17
CA GLU A 270 16.46 0.34 1.01
C GLU A 270 15.05 0.83 0.68
N ILE A 271 14.24 0.05 -0.06
CA ILE A 271 12.83 0.41 -0.31
C ILE A 271 12.08 0.48 1.02
N SER A 272 12.27 -0.49 1.91
CA SER A 272 11.68 -0.47 3.25
C SER A 272 12.22 0.67 4.12
N ALA A 273 13.53 0.99 4.01
CA ALA A 273 14.12 2.11 4.72
C ALA A 273 13.58 3.46 4.24
N LEU A 274 13.45 3.64 2.92
CA LEU A 274 12.83 4.83 2.31
C LEU A 274 11.37 4.94 2.71
N PHE A 275 10.62 3.84 2.69
CA PHE A 275 9.23 3.81 3.14
C PHE A 275 9.10 4.31 4.58
N ARG A 276 9.92 3.80 5.51
CA ARG A 276 9.97 4.29 6.90
C ARG A 276 10.42 5.74 7.00
N GLU A 277 11.38 6.18 6.20
CA GLU A 277 11.82 7.59 6.22
C GLU A 277 10.70 8.55 5.76
N LEU A 278 9.83 8.10 4.84
CA LEU A 278 8.66 8.83 4.38
C LEU A 278 7.50 8.82 5.39
N LEU A 279 7.35 7.74 6.17
CA LEU A 279 6.37 7.65 7.25
C LEU A 279 6.94 8.26 8.54
N ILE A 280 6.49 9.46 8.89
CA ILE A 280 6.97 10.12 10.11
C ILE A 280 6.25 9.52 11.31
N GLY A 281 6.80 8.44 11.87
CA GLY A 281 6.23 7.73 13.02
C GLY A 281 6.52 8.36 14.39
N VAL A 282 6.95 9.62 14.47
CA VAL A 282 7.34 10.23 15.76
C VAL A 282 6.10 10.62 16.58
N THR A 283 5.93 9.97 17.73
CA THR A 283 4.86 10.24 18.69
C THR A 283 5.36 10.16 20.15
N SER A 284 4.57 10.68 21.08
CA SER A 284 4.83 10.71 22.53
C SER A 284 3.51 10.69 23.31
N PHE A 285 3.55 10.22 24.56
CA PHE A 285 2.37 10.28 25.43
C PHE A 285 1.94 11.74 25.67
N PHE A 286 0.63 11.98 25.67
CA PHE A 286 0.01 13.29 25.88
C PHE A 286 0.65 14.43 25.05
N ARG A 287 1.04 14.14 23.80
CA ARG A 287 1.61 15.12 22.86
C ARG A 287 0.73 16.37 22.76
N ASP A 288 1.33 17.54 22.92
CA ASP A 288 0.66 18.84 23.11
C ASP A 288 -0.26 18.88 24.36
N PRO A 289 0.30 18.89 25.58
CA PRO A 289 -0.47 18.76 26.83
C PRO A 289 -1.68 19.70 26.97
N PRO A 290 -1.62 20.99 26.56
CA PRO A 290 -2.78 21.88 26.64
C PRO A 290 -4.01 21.40 25.86
N ALA A 291 -3.80 20.65 24.77
CA ALA A 291 -4.89 20.11 23.96
C ALA A 291 -5.59 18.94 24.66
N TRP A 292 -4.83 18.07 25.34
CA TRP A 292 -5.37 16.97 26.15
C TRP A 292 -6.12 17.47 27.38
N GLU A 293 -5.60 18.50 28.06
CA GLU A 293 -6.28 19.15 29.19
C GLU A 293 -7.64 19.71 28.76
N ARG A 294 -7.71 20.35 27.59
CA ARG A 294 -8.97 20.85 27.03
C ARG A 294 -9.94 19.71 26.72
N LEU A 295 -9.45 18.65 26.09
CA LEU A 295 -10.27 17.49 25.74
C LEU A 295 -10.85 16.82 26.99
N ALA A 296 -10.01 16.59 28.01
CA ALA A 296 -10.40 15.92 29.25
C ALA A 296 -11.30 16.78 30.16
N SER A 297 -11.12 18.09 30.19
CA SER A 297 -11.90 18.98 31.06
C SER A 297 -13.31 19.28 30.56
N LYS A 298 -13.58 19.14 29.26
CA LYS A 298 -14.87 19.54 28.67
C LYS A 298 -15.47 18.51 27.70
N GLU A 299 -14.77 18.22 26.60
CA GLU A 299 -15.38 17.50 25.47
C GLU A 299 -15.61 16.01 25.78
N LEU A 300 -14.63 15.32 26.39
CA LEU A 300 -14.78 13.92 26.83
C LEU A 300 -15.88 13.75 27.90
N PRO A 301 -15.93 14.58 28.97
CA PRO A 301 -17.02 14.53 29.94
C PRO A 301 -18.41 14.66 29.32
N GLU A 302 -18.59 15.57 28.36
CA GLU A 302 -19.86 15.76 27.65
C GLU A 302 -20.26 14.49 26.87
N LEU A 303 -19.33 13.89 26.11
CA LEU A 303 -19.56 12.63 25.39
C LEU A 303 -19.93 11.47 26.32
N ILE A 304 -19.20 11.31 27.43
CA ILE A 304 -19.39 10.22 28.41
C ILE A 304 -20.74 10.32 29.12
N ARG A 305 -21.21 11.55 29.41
CA ARG A 305 -22.53 11.78 30.00
C ARG A 305 -23.65 11.51 28.99
N ALA A 306 -23.48 11.96 27.75
CA ALA A 306 -24.48 11.80 26.69
C ALA A 306 -24.67 10.35 26.21
N ALA A 307 -23.68 9.47 26.44
CA ALA A 307 -23.83 8.06 26.14
C ALA A 307 -24.78 7.38 27.14
N GLU A 308 -26.08 7.28 26.83
CA GLU A 308 -27.12 6.65 27.69
C GLU A 308 -26.98 5.11 27.84
N GLY A 309 -25.80 4.60 28.14
CA GLY A 309 -25.52 3.16 28.27
C GLY A 309 -25.12 2.47 26.95
N ARG A 310 -25.05 3.24 25.85
CA ARG A 310 -24.43 2.78 24.60
C ARG A 310 -22.90 2.69 24.72
N GLU A 311 -22.30 1.80 23.93
CA GLU A 311 -20.85 1.75 23.73
C GLU A 311 -20.37 3.08 23.12
N LEU A 312 -19.32 3.65 23.69
CA LEU A 312 -18.59 4.79 23.13
C LEU A 312 -17.48 4.28 22.23
N ARG A 313 -17.43 4.80 21.01
CA ARG A 313 -16.49 4.34 19.98
C ARG A 313 -15.58 5.48 19.58
N PHE A 314 -14.29 5.34 19.87
CA PHE A 314 -13.27 6.33 19.48
C PHE A 314 -12.39 5.75 18.38
N TRP A 315 -11.87 6.61 17.51
CA TRP A 315 -10.93 6.21 16.46
C TRP A 315 -9.70 7.10 16.51
N VAL A 316 -8.53 6.50 16.74
CA VAL A 316 -7.23 7.14 16.61
C VAL A 316 -6.64 6.75 15.26
N ALA A 317 -6.70 7.69 14.32
CA ALA A 317 -6.17 7.56 12.97
C ALA A 317 -4.69 7.94 12.96
N ALA A 318 -3.84 7.07 12.39
CA ALA A 318 -2.38 7.18 12.39
C ALA A 318 -1.77 7.13 13.80
N CYS A 319 -2.05 6.04 14.51
CA CYS A 319 -1.66 5.90 15.92
C CYS A 319 -0.16 5.66 16.16
N SER A 320 0.64 5.42 15.11
CA SER A 320 2.06 5.07 15.18
C SER A 320 2.32 3.97 16.22
N THR A 321 3.24 4.17 17.15
CA THR A 321 3.63 3.24 18.21
C THR A 321 2.66 3.21 19.41
N GLY A 322 1.46 3.80 19.28
CA GLY A 322 0.34 3.62 20.20
C GLY A 322 0.21 4.62 21.34
N GLU A 323 1.19 5.52 21.53
CA GLU A 323 1.21 6.48 22.63
C GLU A 323 -0.07 7.35 22.68
N GLU A 324 -0.59 7.78 21.53
CA GLU A 324 -1.83 8.59 21.45
C GLU A 324 -3.08 7.78 21.82
N ALA A 325 -3.19 6.54 21.32
CA ALA A 325 -4.31 5.66 21.63
C ALA A 325 -4.41 5.35 23.12
N TYR A 326 -3.27 5.10 23.75
CA TYR A 326 -3.21 4.89 25.18
C TYR A 326 -3.41 6.17 25.99
N SER A 327 -2.94 7.33 25.51
CA SER A 327 -3.23 8.62 26.14
C SER A 327 -4.74 8.87 26.18
N LEU A 328 -5.45 8.60 25.08
CA LEU A 328 -6.91 8.71 25.02
C LEU A 328 -7.61 7.71 25.95
N ALA A 329 -7.14 6.47 26.01
CA ALA A 329 -7.67 5.45 26.92
C ALA A 329 -7.52 5.87 28.38
N ILE A 330 -6.35 6.37 28.77
CA ILE A 330 -6.07 6.88 30.12
C ILE A 330 -6.97 8.10 30.41
N SER A 331 -7.05 9.07 29.51
CA SER A 331 -7.93 10.25 29.69
C SER A 331 -9.39 9.86 29.86
N ALA A 332 -9.90 8.92 29.05
CA ALA A 332 -11.28 8.46 29.17
C ALA A 332 -11.55 7.80 30.54
N ARG A 333 -10.61 7.00 31.05
CA ARG A 333 -10.73 6.38 32.38
C ARG A 333 -10.69 7.40 33.51
N GLU A 334 -9.77 8.35 33.47
CA GLU A 334 -9.67 9.41 34.48
C GLU A 334 -10.96 10.23 34.53
N VAL A 335 -11.50 10.62 33.37
CA VAL A 335 -12.77 11.35 33.30
C VAL A 335 -13.94 10.50 33.83
N MET A 336 -14.00 9.21 33.48
CA MET A 336 -15.05 8.31 33.99
C MET A 336 -14.98 8.17 35.53
N GLU A 337 -13.77 8.11 36.09
CA GLU A 337 -13.55 8.03 37.53
C GLU A 337 -13.91 9.34 38.24
N GLU A 338 -13.52 10.49 37.68
CA GLU A 338 -13.89 11.82 38.20
C GLU A 338 -15.40 12.07 38.16
N LEU A 339 -16.10 11.54 37.15
CA LEU A 339 -17.55 11.64 37.04
C LEU A 339 -18.30 10.59 37.87
N GLY A 340 -17.63 9.53 38.35
CA GLY A 340 -18.27 8.40 39.02
C GLY A 340 -19.18 7.56 38.10
N ILE A 341 -18.93 7.58 36.79
CA ILE A 341 -19.74 6.89 35.77
C ILE A 341 -18.91 5.79 35.12
N ARG A 342 -19.45 4.58 34.98
CA ARG A 342 -18.85 3.50 34.18
C ARG A 342 -19.56 3.38 32.84
N ARG A 343 -18.81 3.53 31.74
CA ARG A 343 -19.28 3.29 30.36
C ARG A 343 -18.35 2.30 29.67
N ASP A 344 -18.87 1.58 28.69
CA ASP A 344 -18.05 0.78 27.79
C ASP A 344 -17.45 1.68 26.71
N VAL A 345 -16.13 1.66 26.57
CA VAL A 345 -15.36 2.50 25.64
C VAL A 345 -14.46 1.60 24.82
N LYS A 346 -14.60 1.65 23.49
CA LYS A 346 -13.73 0.98 22.54
C LYS A 346 -13.01 1.98 21.65
N ILE A 347 -11.69 1.85 21.60
CA ILE A 347 -10.79 2.72 20.84
C ILE A 347 -10.21 1.89 19.70
N PHE A 348 -10.57 2.24 18.47
CA PHE A 348 -9.95 1.69 17.26
C PHE A 348 -8.70 2.53 16.99
N ALA A 349 -7.52 1.93 17.07
CA ALA A 349 -6.25 2.60 16.81
C ALA A 349 -5.64 2.02 15.54
N THR A 350 -5.44 2.86 14.53
CA THR A 350 -5.05 2.36 13.21
C THR A 350 -3.87 3.10 12.62
N ASP A 351 -3.02 2.37 11.90
CA ASP A 351 -1.87 2.91 11.17
C ASP A 351 -1.60 2.10 9.90
N ILE A 352 -0.86 2.68 8.97
CA ILE A 352 -0.40 2.00 7.75
C ILE A 352 0.86 1.16 8.02
N ASP A 353 1.66 1.57 9.02
CA ASP A 353 2.88 0.89 9.43
C ASP A 353 2.56 -0.31 10.34
N LYS A 354 2.83 -1.52 9.81
CA LYS A 354 2.60 -2.77 10.52
C LYS A 354 3.53 -2.94 11.73
N ASP A 355 4.76 -2.48 11.64
CA ASP A 355 5.75 -2.64 12.72
C ASP A 355 5.37 -1.75 13.91
N ALA A 356 4.91 -0.53 13.62
CA ALA A 356 4.38 0.39 14.63
C ALA A 356 3.14 -0.18 15.34
N ILE A 357 2.21 -0.79 14.59
CA ILE A 357 1.03 -1.47 15.14
C ILE A 357 1.41 -2.65 16.04
N HIS A 358 2.40 -3.45 15.64
CA HIS A 358 2.85 -4.59 16.46
C HIS A 358 3.48 -4.11 17.78
N PHE A 359 4.31 -3.06 17.70
CA PHE A 359 4.89 -2.42 18.88
C PHE A 359 3.81 -1.86 19.82
N ALA A 360 2.83 -1.14 19.26
CA ALA A 360 1.72 -0.54 20.01
C ALA A 360 0.88 -1.61 20.73
N ALA A 361 0.59 -2.73 20.05
CA ALA A 361 -0.19 -3.84 20.60
C ALA A 361 0.52 -4.55 21.77
N ALA A 362 1.85 -4.64 21.75
CA ALA A 362 2.62 -5.18 22.87
C ALA A 362 2.46 -4.30 24.13
N GLY A 363 2.34 -2.99 23.95
CA GLY A 363 2.15 -2.00 25.02
C GLY A 363 3.32 -1.97 26.01
N VAL A 364 4.54 -2.25 25.53
CA VAL A 364 5.79 -2.22 26.31
C VAL A 364 6.62 -1.06 25.80
N TYR A 365 6.87 -0.10 26.68
CA TYR A 365 7.56 1.14 26.37
C TYR A 365 8.88 1.26 27.17
N PRO A 366 9.93 1.86 26.61
CA PRO A 366 11.21 2.04 27.31
C PRO A 366 11.12 3.01 28.50
N GLU A 367 12.06 2.94 29.46
CA GLU A 367 12.02 3.76 30.68
C GLU A 367 11.93 5.28 30.41
N SER A 368 12.46 5.75 29.28
CA SER A 368 12.40 7.15 28.87
C SER A 368 10.99 7.73 28.74
N VAL A 369 9.95 6.91 28.52
CA VAL A 369 8.57 7.43 28.44
C VAL A 369 8.07 7.97 29.78
N ALA A 370 8.73 7.62 30.90
CA ALA A 370 8.43 8.21 32.20
C ALA A 370 8.60 9.74 32.22
N ALA A 371 9.42 10.30 31.33
CA ALA A 371 9.60 11.74 31.20
C ALA A 371 8.40 12.45 30.53
N ASP A 372 7.57 11.72 29.78
CA ASP A 372 6.35 12.25 29.13
C ASP A 372 5.11 12.12 30.04
N LEU A 373 5.22 11.37 31.14
CA LEU A 373 4.10 10.99 32.00
C LEU A 373 4.23 11.62 33.39
N SER A 374 3.09 12.00 33.97
CA SER A 374 3.08 12.39 35.38
C SER A 374 3.37 11.16 36.27
N PRO A 375 4.01 11.33 37.45
CA PRO A 375 4.22 10.23 38.40
C PRO A 375 2.92 9.53 38.79
N ARG A 376 1.80 10.27 38.81
CA ARG A 376 0.46 9.73 39.07
C ARG A 376 0.05 8.71 38.01
N TYR A 377 0.18 9.05 36.73
CA TYR A 377 -0.19 8.14 35.64
C TYR A 377 0.73 6.93 35.56
N LEU A 378 2.04 7.14 35.76
CA LEU A 378 3.02 6.06 35.75
C LEU A 378 2.71 5.02 36.84
N ALA A 379 2.40 5.47 38.06
CA ALA A 379 2.08 4.56 39.17
C ALA A 379 0.73 3.83 39.00
N LYS A 380 -0.26 4.47 38.34
CA LYS A 380 -1.62 3.93 38.22
C LYS A 380 -1.82 3.03 37.00
N TYR A 381 -1.19 3.35 35.87
CA TYR A 381 -1.50 2.73 34.58
C TYR A 381 -0.35 1.95 33.96
N PHE A 382 0.84 1.95 34.57
CA PHE A 382 2.01 1.23 34.07
C PHE A 382 2.60 0.31 35.14
N PHE A 383 3.15 -0.82 34.70
CA PHE A 383 3.90 -1.76 35.51
C PHE A 383 5.36 -1.74 35.07
N LYS A 384 6.29 -1.53 36.00
CA LYS A 384 7.72 -1.58 35.70
C LYS A 384 8.15 -3.03 35.47
N LYS A 385 8.81 -3.29 34.35
CA LYS A 385 9.37 -4.59 33.96
C LYS A 385 10.82 -4.39 33.54
N GLU A 386 11.76 -4.79 34.40
CA GLU A 386 13.21 -4.57 34.20
C GLU A 386 13.50 -3.11 33.80
N ASP A 387 13.94 -2.88 32.56
CA ASP A 387 14.28 -1.57 31.97
C ASP A 387 13.15 -0.97 31.11
N SER A 388 11.91 -1.40 31.30
CA SER A 388 10.73 -0.98 30.52
C SER A 388 9.48 -0.80 31.38
N PHE A 389 8.49 -0.10 30.85
CA PHE A 389 7.15 0.05 31.40
C PHE A 389 6.13 -0.63 30.50
N GLN A 390 5.35 -1.55 31.07
CA GLN A 390 4.23 -2.17 30.37
C GLN A 390 2.92 -1.52 30.80
N ILE A 391 2.10 -1.13 29.84
CA ILE A 391 0.81 -0.53 30.14
C ILE A 391 -0.18 -1.56 30.72
N SER A 392 -1.02 -1.11 31.64
CA SER A 392 -1.92 -1.99 32.38
C SER A 392 -2.92 -2.69 31.47
N ARG A 393 -3.22 -3.96 31.80
CA ARG A 393 -4.18 -4.78 31.03
C ARG A 393 -5.54 -4.10 30.87
N ALA A 394 -6.02 -3.44 31.92
CA ALA A 394 -7.30 -2.74 31.93
C ALA A 394 -7.38 -1.54 30.96
N VAL A 395 -6.23 -0.93 30.61
CA VAL A 395 -6.14 0.11 29.58
C VAL A 395 -6.00 -0.53 28.20
N ARG A 396 -5.20 -1.60 28.06
CA ARG A 396 -5.04 -2.31 26.77
C ARG A 396 -6.33 -2.88 26.22
N GLU A 397 -7.18 -3.45 27.08
CA GLU A 397 -8.45 -4.06 26.67
C GLU A 397 -9.47 -3.05 26.11
N MET A 398 -9.23 -1.74 26.29
CA MET A 398 -10.02 -0.67 25.67
C MET A 398 -9.60 -0.40 24.21
N VAL A 399 -8.39 -0.79 23.81
CA VAL A 399 -7.79 -0.41 22.52
C VAL A 399 -7.69 -1.62 21.59
N VAL A 400 -8.12 -1.46 20.35
CA VAL A 400 -8.01 -2.44 19.27
C VAL A 400 -7.10 -1.85 18.20
N PHE A 401 -5.93 -2.47 18.01
CA PHE A 401 -4.97 -2.06 16.99
C PHE A 401 -5.22 -2.81 15.67
N ALA A 402 -5.24 -2.08 14.55
CA ALA A 402 -5.39 -2.67 13.23
C ALA A 402 -4.62 -1.88 12.16
N GLN A 403 -4.14 -2.58 11.13
CA GLN A 403 -3.60 -1.91 9.95
C GLN A 403 -4.75 -1.29 9.14
N HIS A 404 -4.65 -0.01 8.79
CA HIS A 404 -5.66 0.71 7.99
C HIS A 404 -5.02 1.83 7.19
N ASN A 405 -5.37 1.92 5.91
CA ASN A 405 -5.02 3.02 5.04
C ASN A 405 -6.21 3.99 4.92
N LEU A 406 -6.08 5.17 5.53
CA LEU A 406 -7.11 6.23 5.57
C LEU A 406 -7.65 6.66 4.19
N ILE A 407 -6.90 6.40 3.12
CA ILE A 407 -7.21 6.86 1.77
C ILE A 407 -7.92 5.77 0.95
N LYS A 408 -7.59 4.50 1.20
CA LYS A 408 -8.04 3.35 0.39
C LYS A 408 -9.09 2.52 1.11
N ASP A 409 -8.92 2.33 2.41
CA ASP A 409 -9.76 1.43 3.19
C ASP A 409 -11.06 2.12 3.61
N PRO A 410 -12.17 1.39 3.71
CA PRO A 410 -13.42 1.95 4.15
C PRO A 410 -13.31 2.48 5.60
N PRO A 411 -13.91 3.63 5.90
CA PRO A 411 -13.84 4.21 7.24
C PRO A 411 -14.79 3.52 8.23
N PHE A 412 -14.47 3.59 9.52
CA PHE A 412 -15.34 3.06 10.58
C PHE A 412 -16.57 3.95 10.78
N THR A 413 -17.76 3.35 10.91
CA THR A 413 -18.99 4.11 11.11
C THR A 413 -19.39 4.22 12.58
N ASN A 414 -20.18 5.25 12.90
CA ASN A 414 -20.76 5.49 14.22
C ASN A 414 -19.70 5.74 15.29
N ILE A 415 -18.76 6.65 14.99
CA ILE A 415 -17.68 7.06 15.88
C ILE A 415 -18.08 8.32 16.64
N ASP A 416 -17.74 8.37 17.92
CA ASP A 416 -18.01 9.50 18.83
C ASP A 416 -16.88 10.52 18.86
N LEU A 417 -15.65 10.04 18.74
CA LEU A 417 -14.45 10.86 18.75
C LEU A 417 -13.44 10.31 17.75
N ILE A 418 -12.95 11.15 16.84
CA ILE A 418 -11.82 10.85 15.97
C ILE A 418 -10.65 11.71 16.40
N SER A 419 -9.52 11.08 16.68
CA SER A 419 -8.22 11.74 16.82
C SER A 419 -7.41 11.47 15.55
N CYS A 420 -7.04 12.53 14.84
CA CYS A 420 -6.24 12.46 13.62
C CYS A 420 -5.22 13.59 13.66
N ARG A 421 -4.11 13.34 14.36
CA ARG A 421 -3.14 14.39 14.72
C ARG A 421 -1.83 14.20 13.98
N ASN A 422 -1.27 15.31 13.50
CA ASN A 422 0.05 15.39 12.88
C ASN A 422 0.24 14.51 11.63
N ILE A 423 -0.83 14.13 10.93
CA ILE A 423 -0.78 13.37 9.67
C ILE A 423 -1.22 14.21 8.46
N LEU A 424 -2.24 15.07 8.61
CA LEU A 424 -2.78 15.87 7.51
C LEU A 424 -1.71 16.82 6.97
N ILE A 425 -0.77 17.26 7.81
CA ILE A 425 0.36 18.09 7.41
C ILE A 425 1.19 17.50 6.25
N TYR A 426 1.17 16.18 6.03
CA TYR A 426 1.91 15.50 4.96
C TYR A 426 1.14 15.35 3.65
N LEU A 427 -0.18 15.53 3.68
CA LEU A 427 -1.07 15.25 2.56
C LEU A 427 -1.33 16.54 1.76
N GLN A 428 -1.52 16.42 0.44
CA GLN A 428 -1.99 17.52 -0.40
C GLN A 428 -3.48 17.85 -0.12
N PRO A 429 -3.97 19.06 -0.44
CA PRO A 429 -5.33 19.50 -0.10
C PRO A 429 -6.46 18.56 -0.56
N ASN A 430 -6.35 17.99 -1.76
CA ASN A 430 -7.30 17.01 -2.30
C ASN A 430 -7.44 15.77 -1.41
N LEU A 431 -6.31 15.26 -0.90
CA LEU A 431 -6.27 14.08 -0.06
C LEU A 431 -6.70 14.38 1.38
N GLN A 432 -6.33 15.55 1.91
CA GLN A 432 -6.85 16.07 3.18
C GLN A 432 -8.37 16.14 3.14
N ARG A 433 -8.95 16.68 2.05
CA ARG A 433 -10.40 16.77 1.87
C ARG A 433 -11.05 15.39 1.91
N LYS A 434 -10.52 14.43 1.15
CA LYS A 434 -11.03 13.05 1.14
C LYS A 434 -11.04 12.40 2.54
N VAL A 435 -9.96 12.57 3.30
CA VAL A 435 -9.86 12.05 4.68
C VAL A 435 -10.89 12.71 5.59
N LEU A 436 -11.06 14.04 5.48
CA LEU A 436 -12.06 14.78 6.26
C LEU A 436 -13.51 14.41 5.89
N ASP A 437 -13.78 14.11 4.62
CA ASP A 437 -15.09 13.59 4.17
C ASP A 437 -15.38 12.22 4.80
N TYR A 438 -14.38 11.33 4.86
CA TYR A 438 -14.49 10.05 5.56
C TYR A 438 -14.71 10.23 7.06
N PHE A 439 -14.04 11.18 7.70
CA PHE A 439 -14.28 11.49 9.12
C PHE A 439 -15.69 12.02 9.36
N ASN A 440 -16.20 12.90 8.49
CA ASN A 440 -17.56 13.38 8.58
C ASN A 440 -18.59 12.24 8.43
N PHE A 441 -18.35 11.30 7.51
CA PHE A 441 -19.20 10.11 7.35
C PHE A 441 -19.16 9.17 8.57
N SER A 442 -17.99 9.08 9.21
CA SER A 442 -17.72 8.23 10.36
C SER A 442 -18.35 8.76 11.64
N LEU A 443 -18.27 10.07 11.86
CA LEU A 443 -18.70 10.75 13.07
C LEU A 443 -20.22 10.77 13.20
N LEU A 444 -20.69 10.54 14.42
CA LEU A 444 -22.07 10.81 14.79
C LEU A 444 -22.32 12.33 14.87
N PRO A 445 -23.56 12.79 14.69
CA PRO A 445 -23.92 14.18 14.96
C PRO A 445 -23.52 14.57 16.39
N GLY A 446 -22.78 15.67 16.54
CA GLY A 446 -22.24 16.11 17.83
C GLY A 446 -20.95 15.40 18.26
N GLY A 447 -20.43 14.47 17.46
CA GLY A 447 -19.15 13.80 17.69
C GLY A 447 -17.96 14.77 17.53
N ILE A 448 -16.81 14.39 18.09
CA ILE A 448 -15.63 15.25 18.19
C ILE A 448 -14.56 14.85 17.17
N LEU A 449 -14.02 15.82 16.44
CA LEU A 449 -12.81 15.67 15.64
C LEU A 449 -11.67 16.43 16.33
N PHE A 450 -10.60 15.71 16.66
CA PHE A 450 -9.41 16.24 17.32
C PHE A 450 -8.20 16.19 16.38
N LEU A 451 -7.70 17.36 15.98
CA LEU A 451 -6.57 17.49 15.06
C LEU A 451 -5.30 17.98 15.78
N GLY A 452 -4.15 17.90 15.11
CA GLY A 452 -2.89 18.48 15.57
C GLY A 452 -2.92 20.01 15.54
N THR A 453 -2.08 20.65 16.35
CA THR A 453 -2.05 22.13 16.51
C THR A 453 -1.72 22.90 15.22
N SER A 454 -0.99 22.25 14.30
CA SER A 454 -0.62 22.80 12.99
C SER A 454 -1.60 22.46 11.86
N GLU A 455 -2.71 21.79 12.19
CA GLU A 455 -3.69 21.28 11.23
C GLU A 455 -5.00 22.07 11.30
N THR A 456 -5.76 22.04 10.21
CA THR A 456 -7.06 22.68 10.12
C THR A 456 -8.01 21.84 9.27
N ALA A 457 -9.32 21.99 9.49
CA ALA A 457 -10.34 21.36 8.64
C ALA A 457 -10.39 21.93 7.21
N GLY A 458 -9.66 23.02 6.92
CA GLY A 458 -9.56 23.61 5.59
C GLY A 458 -10.92 23.87 4.93
N GLU A 459 -11.06 23.45 3.67
CA GLU A 459 -12.30 23.57 2.89
C GLU A 459 -13.45 22.72 3.45
N ALA A 460 -13.16 21.69 4.26
CA ALA A 460 -14.18 20.84 4.91
C ALA A 460 -14.73 21.43 6.20
N ALA A 461 -14.36 22.68 6.55
CA ALA A 461 -14.87 23.38 7.72
C ALA A 461 -16.42 23.50 7.74
N GLU A 462 -17.08 23.39 6.58
CA GLU A 462 -18.54 23.37 6.49
C GLU A 462 -19.20 22.20 7.24
N TYR A 463 -18.48 21.11 7.51
CA TYR A 463 -18.99 19.95 8.24
C TYR A 463 -18.75 20.01 9.75
N PHE A 464 -17.93 20.97 10.20
CA PHE A 464 -17.30 20.95 11.50
C PHE A 464 -17.42 22.30 12.19
N ASP A 465 -18.20 22.35 13.26
CA ASP A 465 -18.28 23.51 14.15
C ASP A 465 -17.01 23.60 15.01
N LEU A 466 -16.44 24.79 15.12
CA LEU A 466 -15.20 24.98 15.88
C LEU A 466 -15.46 25.02 17.38
N ALA A 467 -15.06 23.98 18.12
CA ALA A 467 -15.21 23.91 19.58
C ALA A 467 -14.04 24.60 20.32
N ASP A 468 -12.82 24.47 19.81
CA ASP A 468 -11.63 25.17 20.31
C ASP A 468 -10.64 25.46 19.16
N ALA A 469 -10.48 26.75 18.85
CA ALA A 469 -9.60 27.22 17.77
C ALA A 469 -8.10 27.05 18.06
N LYS A 470 -7.71 27.13 19.33
CA LYS A 470 -6.32 27.07 19.79
C LYS A 470 -5.82 25.63 19.75
N ASN A 471 -6.67 24.70 20.19
CA ASN A 471 -6.34 23.28 20.30
C ASN A 471 -6.84 22.42 19.13
N LYS A 472 -7.45 23.05 18.11
CA LYS A 472 -7.95 22.39 16.89
C LYS A 472 -8.93 21.24 17.17
N ILE A 473 -9.90 21.53 18.05
CA ILE A 473 -10.99 20.61 18.37
C ILE A 473 -12.26 21.11 17.69
N TYR A 474 -12.94 20.20 17.00
CA TYR A 474 -14.13 20.46 16.21
C TYR A 474 -15.27 19.52 16.62
N ARG A 475 -16.50 19.95 16.37
CA ARG A 475 -17.71 19.17 16.58
C ARG A 475 -18.39 18.93 15.23
N SER A 476 -18.68 17.68 14.91
CA SER A 476 -19.34 17.34 13.65
C SER A 476 -20.81 17.75 13.68
N ALA A 477 -21.27 18.42 12.63
CA ALA A 477 -22.69 18.68 12.39
C ALA A 477 -23.48 17.39 12.06
N GLY A 478 -22.79 16.24 11.92
CA GLY A 478 -23.37 14.96 11.55
C GLY A 478 -23.61 14.83 10.05
N ARG A 479 -24.16 13.68 9.63
CA ARG A 479 -24.36 13.30 8.23
C ARG A 479 -25.24 14.31 7.46
N SER A 480 -24.63 15.35 6.92
CA SER A 480 -25.22 16.09 5.80
C SER A 480 -25.32 15.11 4.62
N ARG A 481 -26.52 15.00 4.05
CA ARG A 481 -26.88 14.02 3.00
C ARG A 481 -26.33 14.43 1.64
N THR A 482 -25.04 14.70 1.53
CA THR A 482 -24.37 14.70 0.22
C THR A 482 -23.99 13.24 -0.05
N PRO A 483 -24.52 12.60 -1.11
CA PRO A 483 -24.04 11.27 -1.49
C PRO A 483 -22.54 11.39 -1.70
N LEU A 484 -21.75 10.60 -0.96
CA LEU A 484 -20.36 10.34 -1.32
C LEU A 484 -20.40 9.84 -2.77
N GLU A 485 -19.93 10.65 -3.72
CA GLU A 485 -19.64 10.16 -5.06
C GLU A 485 -18.63 9.02 -4.90
N PRO A 486 -18.86 7.85 -5.52
CA PRO A 486 -17.85 6.80 -5.52
C PRO A 486 -16.58 7.33 -6.19
N PRO A 487 -15.40 6.89 -5.73
CA PRO A 487 -14.14 7.51 -6.08
C PRO A 487 -13.89 7.52 -7.59
N GLN A 488 -13.64 8.69 -8.16
CA GLN A 488 -12.96 8.81 -9.45
C GLN A 488 -11.46 8.62 -9.22
N GLY A 489 -11.03 7.38 -9.41
CA GLY A 489 -9.63 6.92 -9.44
C GLY A 489 -9.63 5.48 -9.98
N PRO A 490 -8.55 5.04 -10.67
CA PRO A 490 -8.59 3.82 -11.48
C PRO A 490 -8.84 2.60 -10.59
N SER A 491 -10.01 1.98 -10.80
CA SER A 491 -10.49 0.83 -10.05
C SER A 491 -9.86 -0.44 -10.62
N VAL A 492 -8.89 -0.99 -9.88
CA VAL A 492 -8.50 -2.39 -10.04
C VAL A 492 -9.65 -3.23 -9.47
N THR A 493 -10.25 -4.04 -10.32
CA THR A 493 -11.40 -4.91 -10.01
C THR A 493 -11.07 -5.92 -8.92
N ASP A 494 -11.51 -5.68 -7.69
CA ASP A 494 -11.44 -6.67 -6.62
C ASP A 494 -12.80 -7.37 -6.45
N THR A 495 -12.89 -8.57 -7.03
CA THR A 495 -14.06 -9.47 -6.98
C THR A 495 -14.34 -10.02 -5.58
N ARG A 496 -13.51 -9.72 -4.57
CA ARG A 496 -13.75 -10.11 -3.16
C ARG A 496 -14.84 -9.33 -2.44
N ALA A 497 -15.25 -8.15 -2.94
CA ALA A 497 -16.25 -7.32 -2.26
C ALA A 497 -17.67 -7.93 -2.25
N ARG A 498 -17.96 -8.90 -3.14
CA ARG A 498 -19.27 -9.56 -3.22
C ARG A 498 -19.38 -10.75 -2.25
N GLU A 499 -18.32 -11.53 -2.06
CA GLU A 499 -18.29 -12.64 -1.09
C GLU A 499 -18.27 -12.17 0.38
N ILE A 500 -17.68 -11.00 0.65
CA ILE A 500 -17.71 -10.39 1.98
C ILE A 500 -19.14 -9.93 2.33
N ARG A 501 -19.88 -9.40 1.35
CA ARG A 501 -21.24 -8.88 1.55
C ARG A 501 -22.25 -9.98 1.92
N ASP A 502 -22.08 -11.21 1.41
CA ASP A 502 -22.93 -12.35 1.76
C ASP A 502 -22.59 -12.94 3.15
N ARG A 503 -21.34 -12.88 3.61
CA ARG A 503 -20.97 -13.26 5.00
C ARG A 503 -21.49 -12.27 6.05
N PHE A 504 -21.60 -10.98 5.72
CA PHE A 504 -22.18 -9.97 6.61
C PHE A 504 -23.73 -9.99 6.66
N ALA A 505 -24.39 -10.59 5.67
CA ALA A 505 -25.84 -10.80 5.68
C ALA A 505 -26.29 -11.92 6.65
N SER A 506 -25.44 -12.92 6.89
CA SER A 506 -25.64 -13.95 7.92
C SER A 506 -25.44 -13.40 9.35
N ALA A 507 -24.48 -12.49 9.56
CA ALA A 507 -24.22 -11.89 10.88
C ALA A 507 -25.39 -10.99 11.37
N ARG A 508 -26.09 -10.29 10.46
CA ARG A 508 -27.27 -9.47 10.80
C ARG A 508 -28.48 -10.27 11.28
N ARG A 509 -28.60 -11.55 10.94
CA ARG A 509 -29.67 -12.43 11.43
C ARG A 509 -29.43 -12.94 12.85
N TYR A 510 -28.17 -12.97 13.30
CA TYR A 510 -27.78 -13.41 14.65
C TYR A 510 -27.98 -12.32 15.71
N TYR A 511 -27.86 -11.04 15.34
CA TYR A 511 -27.99 -9.91 16.27
C TYR A 511 -29.43 -9.54 16.66
N ARG A 512 -30.43 -9.89 15.84
CA ARG A 512 -31.85 -9.59 16.17
C ARG A 512 -32.47 -10.53 17.20
N SER A 513 -31.94 -11.74 17.39
CA SER A 513 -32.48 -12.67 18.39
C SER A 513 -32.07 -12.31 19.84
N HIS A 514 -30.96 -11.58 20.02
CA HIS A 514 -30.41 -11.28 21.35
C HIS A 514 -31.09 -10.08 22.07
N GLU A 515 -31.88 -9.25 21.37
CA GLU A 515 -32.64 -8.15 22.01
C GLU A 515 -33.94 -8.63 22.68
N GLU A 516 -34.60 -9.65 22.11
CA GLU A 516 -35.82 -10.25 22.66
C GLU A 516 -35.52 -11.13 23.89
N ASP A 517 -34.39 -11.86 23.89
CA ASP A 517 -33.96 -12.67 25.04
C ASP A 517 -33.60 -11.80 26.26
N ARG A 518 -32.93 -10.66 26.06
CA ARG A 518 -32.57 -9.73 27.15
C ARG A 518 -33.75 -9.01 27.78
N THR A 519 -34.86 -8.84 27.07
CA THR A 519 -36.07 -8.20 27.62
C THR A 519 -36.87 -9.18 28.48
N LEU A 520 -36.93 -10.46 28.09
CA LEU A 520 -37.53 -11.52 28.89
C LEU A 520 -36.73 -11.79 30.17
N GLU A 521 -35.40 -11.79 30.07
CA GLU A 521 -34.48 -11.98 31.20
C GLU A 521 -34.65 -10.87 32.26
N ARG A 522 -34.70 -9.60 31.83
CA ARG A 522 -34.98 -8.46 32.72
C ARG A 522 -36.38 -8.49 33.35
N PHE A 523 -37.39 -8.99 32.64
CA PHE A 523 -38.73 -9.17 33.18
C PHE A 523 -38.75 -10.26 34.26
N LEU A 524 -38.12 -11.40 34.00
CA LEU A 524 -38.00 -12.52 34.94
C LEU A 524 -37.23 -12.11 36.21
N GLU A 525 -36.11 -11.39 36.09
CA GLU A 525 -35.36 -10.86 37.25
C GLU A 525 -36.21 -9.93 38.13
N SER A 526 -37.15 -9.18 37.54
CA SER A 526 -38.00 -8.24 38.28
C SER A 526 -39.15 -8.87 39.08
N ILE A 527 -39.62 -10.07 38.69
CA ILE A 527 -40.76 -10.76 39.32
C ILE A 527 -40.36 -11.94 40.21
N THR A 528 -39.14 -12.46 40.04
CA THR A 528 -38.63 -13.65 40.74
C THR A 528 -38.58 -13.50 42.28
N PRO A 529 -38.21 -12.35 42.88
CA PRO A 529 -38.10 -12.22 44.33
C PRO A 529 -39.42 -12.43 45.10
N ASP A 530 -40.56 -12.15 44.46
CA ASP A 530 -41.87 -12.13 45.12
C ASP A 530 -42.72 -13.40 44.86
N TYR A 531 -42.40 -14.19 43.83
CA TYR A 531 -43.29 -15.28 43.36
C TYR A 531 -42.62 -16.62 43.08
N VAL A 532 -41.29 -16.73 43.08
CA VAL A 532 -40.58 -17.97 42.71
C VAL A 532 -39.59 -18.38 43.81
N PRO A 533 -39.70 -19.59 44.40
CA PRO A 533 -38.69 -20.10 45.33
C PRO A 533 -37.34 -20.33 44.63
N LEU A 534 -36.24 -20.37 45.38
CA LEU A 534 -34.89 -20.55 44.83
C LEU A 534 -34.86 -21.71 43.83
N ALA A 535 -34.57 -21.40 42.57
CA ALA A 535 -34.58 -22.33 41.45
C ALA A 535 -33.21 -22.38 40.78
N ILE A 536 -32.66 -23.57 40.60
CA ILE A 536 -31.36 -23.77 39.96
C ILE A 536 -31.52 -24.76 38.81
N ILE A 537 -31.12 -24.37 37.61
CA ILE A 537 -31.15 -25.21 36.42
C ILE A 537 -29.79 -25.88 36.28
N VAL A 538 -29.80 -27.21 36.16
CA VAL A 538 -28.59 -28.03 36.05
C VAL A 538 -28.64 -28.93 34.81
N ASN A 539 -27.47 -29.20 34.24
CA ASN A 539 -27.28 -30.21 33.19
C ASN A 539 -27.04 -31.61 33.79
N GLU A 540 -26.86 -32.63 32.94
CA GLU A 540 -26.57 -34.01 33.38
C GLU A 540 -25.26 -34.14 34.18
N LEU A 541 -24.31 -33.22 33.94
CA LEU A 541 -23.03 -33.13 34.65
C LEU A 541 -23.15 -32.44 36.03
N MET A 542 -24.38 -32.12 36.47
CA MET A 542 -24.68 -31.40 37.72
C MET A 542 -24.14 -29.96 37.78
N GLU A 543 -23.86 -29.37 36.63
CA GLU A 543 -23.37 -28.00 36.56
C GLU A 543 -24.53 -27.01 36.56
N PRO A 544 -24.52 -25.99 37.43
CA PRO A 544 -25.56 -24.98 37.47
C PRO A 544 -25.41 -24.04 36.26
N LEU A 545 -26.34 -24.12 35.32
CA LEU A 545 -26.39 -23.26 34.13
C LEU A 545 -27.08 -21.92 34.41
N HIS A 546 -28.07 -21.93 35.31
CA HIS A 546 -28.83 -20.73 35.64
C HIS A 546 -29.36 -20.80 37.08
N ILE A 547 -29.26 -19.69 37.80
CA ILE A 547 -29.69 -19.57 39.21
C ILE A 547 -30.69 -18.42 39.29
N LEU A 548 -31.88 -18.71 39.78
CA LEU A 548 -32.98 -17.76 39.96
C LEU A 548 -33.37 -17.71 41.44
N GLY A 549 -33.14 -16.58 42.11
CA GLY A 549 -33.43 -16.37 43.54
C GLY A 549 -32.18 -16.26 44.42
N ASP A 550 -32.38 -16.13 45.73
CA ASP A 550 -31.28 -15.94 46.70
C ASP A 550 -30.66 -17.29 47.14
N THR A 551 -29.35 -17.45 46.90
CA THR A 551 -28.58 -18.65 47.27
C THR A 551 -27.96 -18.58 48.66
N ASN A 552 -28.10 -17.46 49.37
CA ASN A 552 -27.45 -17.21 50.65
C ASN A 552 -27.76 -18.31 51.68
N GLY A 553 -26.69 -18.99 52.10
CA GLY A 553 -26.72 -20.02 53.15
C GLY A 553 -26.71 -21.46 52.63
N PHE A 554 -27.30 -21.74 51.46
CA PHE A 554 -27.40 -23.10 50.92
C PHE A 554 -26.19 -23.52 50.08
N PHE A 555 -25.54 -22.57 49.40
CA PHE A 555 -24.39 -22.81 48.54
C PHE A 555 -23.21 -21.92 48.94
N ARG A 556 -21.98 -22.45 48.89
CA ARG A 556 -20.72 -21.78 49.19
C ARG A 556 -19.68 -22.17 48.15
N LEU A 557 -18.80 -21.24 47.78
CA LEU A 557 -17.66 -21.57 46.93
C LEU A 557 -16.60 -22.32 47.77
N PRO A 558 -16.22 -23.55 47.37
CA PRO A 558 -15.11 -24.25 48.01
C PRO A 558 -13.79 -23.50 47.74
N SER A 559 -12.88 -23.49 48.72
CA SER A 559 -11.54 -22.92 48.54
C SER A 559 -10.66 -23.92 47.78
N GLY A 560 -10.05 -23.51 46.67
CA GLY A 560 -9.27 -24.39 45.79
C GLY A 560 -9.51 -24.10 44.30
N ARG A 561 -9.24 -25.09 43.44
CA ARG A 561 -9.55 -24.97 42.00
C ARG A 561 -11.07 -24.78 41.83
N PRO A 562 -11.51 -23.82 41.01
CA PRO A 562 -12.95 -23.58 40.80
C PRO A 562 -13.61 -24.82 40.18
N THR A 563 -14.62 -25.37 40.85
CA THR A 563 -15.43 -26.49 40.37
C THR A 563 -16.86 -26.04 40.10
N ALA A 564 -17.39 -26.33 38.93
CA ALA A 564 -18.76 -25.96 38.53
C ALA A 564 -19.80 -27.03 38.93
N ASP A 565 -19.64 -27.72 40.06
CA ASP A 565 -20.54 -28.80 40.50
C ASP A 565 -21.45 -28.33 41.65
N ILE A 566 -22.77 -28.34 41.44
CA ILE A 566 -23.76 -27.88 42.42
C ILE A 566 -23.71 -28.65 43.75
N THR A 567 -23.31 -29.92 43.73
CA THR A 567 -23.25 -30.79 44.92
C THR A 567 -22.04 -30.49 45.80
N ARG A 568 -20.94 -30.03 45.19
CA ARG A 568 -19.72 -29.56 45.88
C ARG A 568 -19.86 -28.13 46.39
N MET A 569 -20.71 -27.35 45.72
CA MET A 569 -21.06 -25.99 46.16
C MET A 569 -22.10 -26.00 47.29
N ALA A 570 -22.90 -27.05 47.44
CA ALA A 570 -23.93 -27.13 48.49
C ALA A 570 -23.32 -27.34 49.89
N VAL A 571 -24.03 -26.91 50.94
CA VAL A 571 -23.73 -27.33 52.32
C VAL A 571 -23.79 -28.87 52.45
N LYS A 572 -22.99 -29.45 53.36
CA LYS A 572 -22.79 -30.91 53.46
C LYS A 572 -24.10 -31.69 53.55
N GLU A 573 -25.10 -31.12 54.21
CA GLU A 573 -26.42 -31.69 54.44
C GLU A 573 -27.29 -31.75 53.17
N LEU A 574 -27.02 -30.91 52.17
CA LEU A 574 -27.74 -30.87 50.89
C LEU A 574 -27.02 -31.59 49.75
N SER A 575 -25.73 -31.88 49.89
CA SER A 575 -24.93 -32.56 48.87
C SER A 575 -25.52 -33.94 48.49
N ILE A 576 -25.90 -34.76 49.49
CA ILE A 576 -26.45 -36.11 49.27
C ILE A 576 -27.86 -36.07 48.63
N PRO A 577 -28.83 -35.30 49.16
CA PRO A 577 -30.15 -35.15 48.51
C PRO A 577 -30.08 -34.61 47.07
N LEU A 578 -29.18 -33.65 46.79
CA LEU A 578 -29.01 -33.08 45.46
C LEU A 578 -28.38 -34.09 44.49
N SER A 579 -27.29 -34.75 44.88
CA SER A 579 -26.62 -35.75 44.03
C SER A 579 -27.56 -36.91 43.69
N THR A 580 -28.20 -37.50 44.71
CA THR A 580 -29.13 -38.62 44.53
C THR A 580 -30.37 -38.20 43.75
N GLY A 581 -30.88 -37.01 44.04
CA GLY A 581 -32.07 -36.46 43.39
C GLY A 581 -31.84 -36.20 41.90
N ILE A 582 -30.80 -35.47 41.54
CA ILE A 582 -30.51 -35.07 40.15
C ILE A 582 -30.24 -36.31 39.28
N GLN A 583 -29.41 -37.26 39.74
CA GLN A 583 -29.14 -38.49 38.97
C GLN A 583 -30.40 -39.31 38.72
N LYS A 584 -31.26 -39.42 39.72
CA LYS A 584 -32.47 -40.24 39.64
C LYS A 584 -33.52 -39.58 38.75
N VAL A 585 -33.64 -38.25 38.76
CA VAL A 585 -34.50 -37.50 37.84
C VAL A 585 -34.04 -37.70 36.39
N PHE A 586 -32.75 -37.51 36.07
CA PHE A 586 -32.24 -37.71 34.70
C PHE A 586 -32.37 -39.17 34.21
N ARG A 587 -32.13 -40.16 35.08
CA ARG A 587 -32.23 -41.58 34.71
C ARG A 587 -33.67 -42.10 34.60
N GLN A 588 -34.56 -41.70 35.51
CA GLN A 588 -35.90 -42.29 35.64
C GLN A 588 -37.02 -41.41 35.12
N GLY A 589 -36.75 -40.13 34.82
CA GLY A 589 -37.73 -39.19 34.28
C GLY A 589 -38.82 -38.74 35.27
N GLN A 590 -38.72 -39.13 36.54
CA GLN A 590 -39.75 -38.87 37.56
C GLN A 590 -39.35 -37.71 38.47
N GLU A 591 -40.29 -36.82 38.77
CA GLU A 591 -40.10 -35.73 39.73
C GLU A 591 -39.89 -36.28 41.15
N LEU A 592 -38.90 -35.74 41.86
CA LEU A 592 -38.54 -36.13 43.22
C LEU A 592 -38.77 -34.98 44.20
N LYS A 593 -39.34 -35.29 45.36
CA LYS A 593 -39.64 -34.34 46.43
C LYS A 593 -39.10 -34.87 47.77
N PHE A 594 -38.22 -34.11 48.39
CA PHE A 594 -37.78 -34.32 49.77
C PHE A 594 -38.45 -33.28 50.66
N SER A 595 -39.22 -33.75 51.63
CA SER A 595 -39.97 -32.89 52.58
C SER A 595 -39.28 -32.91 53.94
N ASN A 596 -39.34 -31.81 54.68
CA ASN A 596 -38.80 -31.67 56.04
C ASN A 596 -37.28 -31.88 56.18
N LEU A 597 -36.48 -31.45 55.19
CA LEU A 597 -35.02 -31.47 55.32
C LEU A 597 -34.59 -30.43 56.34
N HIS A 598 -34.19 -30.89 57.53
CA HIS A 598 -33.63 -30.02 58.56
C HIS A 598 -32.16 -29.73 58.24
N ILE A 599 -31.80 -28.46 58.14
CA ILE A 599 -30.42 -28.01 57.92
C ILE A 599 -29.94 -27.34 59.20
N PRO A 600 -29.23 -28.07 60.09
CA PRO A 600 -28.82 -27.57 61.40
C PRO A 600 -27.92 -26.33 61.29
N SER A 601 -27.07 -26.28 60.26
CA SER A 601 -26.15 -25.17 59.98
C SER A 601 -26.86 -23.85 59.64
N LEU A 602 -28.13 -23.90 59.25
CA LEU A 602 -28.97 -22.72 58.94
C LEU A 602 -30.15 -22.56 59.89
N GLY A 603 -30.44 -23.55 60.76
CA GLY A 603 -31.61 -23.55 61.64
C GLY A 603 -32.96 -23.59 60.90
N LYS A 604 -32.97 -24.02 59.63
CA LYS A 604 -34.13 -23.97 58.73
C LYS A 604 -34.59 -25.37 58.34
N THR A 605 -35.89 -25.49 58.05
CA THR A 605 -36.47 -26.71 57.46
C THR A 605 -36.95 -26.38 56.07
N ILE A 606 -36.45 -27.12 55.08
CA ILE A 606 -36.73 -26.86 53.68
C ILE A 606 -37.45 -28.03 53.00
N GLU A 607 -38.11 -27.71 51.91
CA GLU A 607 -38.63 -28.65 50.93
C GLU A 607 -37.79 -28.52 49.64
N LEU A 608 -37.29 -29.65 49.15
CA LEU A 608 -36.47 -29.74 47.93
C LEU A 608 -37.25 -30.53 46.87
N LYS A 609 -37.50 -29.92 45.71
CA LYS A 609 -38.12 -30.58 44.54
C LYS A 609 -37.17 -30.55 43.35
N ILE A 610 -37.09 -31.66 42.62
CA ILE A 610 -36.23 -31.78 41.44
C ILE A 610 -37.07 -32.37 40.31
N ARG A 611 -37.09 -31.70 39.14
CA ARG A 611 -37.86 -32.12 37.97
C ARG A 611 -37.12 -31.87 36.66
N LEU A 612 -37.37 -32.69 35.64
CA LEU A 612 -36.87 -32.47 34.28
C LEU A 612 -37.61 -31.34 33.57
N LEU A 613 -36.89 -30.58 32.75
CA LEU A 613 -37.43 -29.55 31.86
C LEU A 613 -37.78 -30.15 30.49
N PRO A 614 -38.87 -29.68 29.84
CA PRO A 614 -39.26 -30.17 28.52
C PRO A 614 -38.26 -29.73 27.44
N ALA A 615 -37.66 -30.69 26.73
CA ALA A 615 -36.70 -30.44 25.64
C ALA A 615 -37.26 -30.80 24.26
N LYS A 616 -36.82 -30.10 23.20
CA LYS A 616 -37.08 -30.48 21.79
C LYS A 616 -35.99 -31.44 21.30
N LYS A 617 -36.28 -32.30 20.30
CA LYS A 617 -35.27 -33.18 19.66
C LYS A 617 -34.11 -32.31 19.15
N SER A 618 -32.90 -32.54 19.68
CA SER A 618 -31.64 -31.78 19.46
C SER A 618 -31.25 -30.77 20.56
N GLN A 619 -31.87 -30.78 21.74
CA GLN A 619 -31.40 -30.01 22.90
C GLN A 619 -30.98 -30.93 24.06
N GLU A 620 -29.96 -30.52 24.81
CA GLU A 620 -29.48 -31.24 26.00
C GLU A 620 -30.57 -31.27 27.09
N PRO A 621 -30.75 -32.41 27.77
CA PRO A 621 -31.73 -32.53 28.85
C PRO A 621 -31.28 -31.70 30.07
N LEU A 622 -32.21 -30.93 30.63
CA LEU A 622 -31.97 -30.07 31.79
C LEU A 622 -32.93 -30.41 32.93
N ALA A 623 -32.49 -30.23 34.17
CA ALA A 623 -33.33 -30.39 35.36
C ALA A 623 -33.39 -29.08 36.17
N ALA A 624 -34.54 -28.81 36.78
CA ALA A 624 -34.75 -27.70 37.69
C ALA A 624 -34.82 -28.21 39.14
N VAL A 625 -33.97 -27.64 40.00
CA VAL A 625 -33.90 -27.84 41.44
C VAL A 625 -34.58 -26.67 42.12
N LEU A 626 -35.61 -26.93 42.93
CA LEU A 626 -36.45 -25.93 43.60
C LEU A 626 -36.33 -26.10 45.11
N ILE A 627 -35.96 -25.05 45.82
CA ILE A 627 -35.80 -25.02 47.28
C ILE A 627 -36.74 -23.99 47.88
N SER A 628 -37.65 -24.45 48.76
CA SER A 628 -38.59 -23.57 49.48
C SER A 628 -38.54 -23.80 50.98
N GLU A 629 -38.53 -22.72 51.77
CA GLU A 629 -38.58 -22.77 53.23
C GLU A 629 -40.00 -23.11 53.71
N THR A 630 -40.13 -24.13 54.57
CA THR A 630 -41.45 -24.58 55.03
C THR A 630 -41.89 -23.75 56.23
N ARG A 631 -42.87 -22.85 56.06
CA ARG A 631 -43.58 -22.22 57.19
C ARG A 631 -44.62 -23.20 57.72
N LYS A 632 -44.62 -23.50 59.03
CA LYS A 632 -45.64 -24.33 59.68
C LYS A 632 -46.98 -23.60 59.70
N GLU A 633 -47.88 -23.98 58.80
CA GLU A 633 -49.34 -23.85 58.95
C GLU A 633 -50.01 -25.21 58.70
N SER A 634 -51.07 -25.46 59.46
CA SER A 634 -51.67 -26.76 59.78
C SER A 634 -52.68 -27.29 58.74
N ALA A 635 -52.38 -28.46 58.14
CA ALA A 635 -53.23 -29.57 57.60
C ALA A 635 -54.41 -29.25 56.62
N PRO A 636 -54.98 -30.22 55.85
CA PRO A 636 -54.76 -31.68 55.82
C PRO A 636 -54.53 -32.35 54.43
N ASP A 637 -54.11 -33.61 54.49
CA ASP A 637 -54.17 -34.71 53.51
C ASP A 637 -53.81 -34.50 52.04
N ARG A 638 -52.68 -35.08 51.65
CA ARG A 638 -52.61 -35.99 50.49
C ARG A 638 -51.43 -36.95 50.62
N VAL A 639 -51.75 -38.22 50.48
CA VAL A 639 -50.91 -39.40 50.62
C VAL A 639 -49.70 -39.35 49.68
N GLY A 640 -48.52 -39.58 50.24
CA GLY A 640 -47.28 -39.82 49.49
C GLY A 640 -46.17 -40.22 50.45
N THR A 641 -45.87 -41.51 50.49
CA THR A 641 -44.88 -42.20 51.34
C THR A 641 -43.53 -41.49 51.42
N VAL A 642 -43.16 -41.01 52.62
CA VAL A 642 -41.80 -40.63 53.00
C VAL A 642 -41.52 -41.17 54.40
N VAL A 643 -40.37 -41.81 54.57
CA VAL A 643 -39.91 -42.48 55.80
C VAL A 643 -39.01 -41.51 56.59
N ASP A 644 -39.19 -41.39 57.91
CA ASP A 644 -38.46 -40.47 58.81
C ASP A 644 -38.03 -41.19 60.12
N TYR A 645 -36.89 -40.82 60.74
CA TYR A 645 -36.23 -41.59 61.83
C TYR A 645 -35.61 -40.69 62.96
N ASP A 646 -35.75 -41.07 64.25
CA ASP A 646 -35.48 -40.25 65.46
C ASP A 646 -34.62 -40.93 66.57
N LEU A 647 -34.05 -40.13 67.48
CA LEU A 647 -32.69 -40.14 68.05
C LEU A 647 -32.61 -40.40 69.58
N SER A 648 -33.36 -41.36 70.13
CA SER A 648 -33.32 -41.67 71.58
C SER A 648 -32.42 -42.87 71.98
N LYS A 649 -31.73 -43.47 70.99
CA LYS A 649 -30.65 -44.46 71.23
C LYS A 649 -29.29 -43.82 71.55
N GLU A 650 -29.19 -42.49 71.45
CA GLU A 650 -27.94 -41.74 71.25
C GLU A 650 -26.98 -41.73 72.45
N THR A 651 -27.42 -41.99 73.68
CA THR A 651 -26.52 -41.97 74.85
C THR A 651 -25.78 -43.29 75.07
N GLU A 652 -26.42 -44.43 74.78
CA GLU A 652 -25.75 -45.74 74.67
C GLU A 652 -25.02 -45.88 73.33
N GLN A 653 -25.49 -45.16 72.31
CA GLN A 653 -24.76 -44.96 71.06
C GLN A 653 -23.45 -44.21 71.36
N ARG A 654 -23.42 -43.11 72.11
CA ARG A 654 -22.21 -42.29 72.34
C ARG A 654 -20.98 -43.07 72.85
N ILE A 655 -21.18 -44.10 73.68
CA ILE A 655 -20.09 -44.95 74.19
C ILE A 655 -19.66 -45.99 73.15
N ARG A 656 -20.62 -46.59 72.44
CA ARG A 656 -20.32 -47.41 71.26
C ARG A 656 -19.76 -46.59 70.11
N ASP A 657 -20.11 -45.31 70.00
CA ASP A 657 -19.67 -44.36 69.00
C ASP A 657 -18.24 -43.95 69.30
N LEU A 658 -17.82 -43.86 70.56
CA LEU A 658 -16.41 -43.62 70.92
C LEU A 658 -15.53 -44.87 70.71
N GLU A 659 -16.03 -46.07 70.99
CA GLU A 659 -15.33 -47.32 70.69
C GLU A 659 -15.32 -47.61 69.19
N GLN A 660 -16.42 -47.34 68.49
CA GLN A 660 -16.49 -47.33 67.04
C GLN A 660 -15.67 -46.19 66.46
N GLU A 661 -15.54 -45.02 67.07
CA GLU A 661 -14.70 -43.91 66.58
C GLU A 661 -13.22 -44.26 66.74
N LEU A 662 -12.84 -45.03 67.77
CA LEU A 662 -11.49 -45.55 67.91
C LEU A 662 -11.19 -46.67 66.88
N GLN A 663 -12.15 -47.56 66.66
CA GLN A 663 -12.03 -48.59 65.63
C GLN A 663 -12.11 -47.98 64.21
N PHE A 664 -12.93 -46.97 64.00
CA PHE A 664 -13.10 -46.18 62.79
C PHE A 664 -11.94 -45.24 62.56
N THR A 665 -11.23 -44.77 63.59
CA THR A 665 -9.96 -44.05 63.40
C THR A 665 -8.84 -45.00 63.06
N GLY A 666 -8.82 -46.23 63.59
CA GLY A 666 -7.92 -47.29 63.15
C GLY A 666 -8.18 -47.73 61.71
N GLU A 667 -9.45 -47.99 61.37
CA GLU A 667 -9.90 -48.33 60.01
C GLU A 667 -9.80 -47.14 59.06
N ASN A 668 -9.98 -45.88 59.50
CA ASN A 668 -9.69 -44.69 58.70
C ASN A 668 -8.19 -44.46 58.56
N LEU A 669 -7.37 -44.81 59.54
CA LEU A 669 -5.92 -44.72 59.37
C LEU A 669 -5.47 -45.75 58.33
N GLN A 670 -6.01 -46.96 58.40
CA GLN A 670 -5.79 -48.00 57.40
C GLN A 670 -6.34 -47.58 56.03
N ALA A 671 -7.55 -47.02 55.97
CA ALA A 671 -8.17 -46.53 54.74
C ALA A 671 -7.50 -45.26 54.23
N THR A 672 -6.91 -44.41 55.07
CA THR A 672 -6.11 -43.25 54.63
C THR A 672 -4.72 -43.66 54.16
N ILE A 673 -4.17 -44.76 54.69
CA ILE A 673 -2.97 -45.41 54.14
C ILE A 673 -3.28 -46.03 52.79
N GLU A 674 -4.39 -46.78 52.68
CA GLU A 674 -4.86 -47.33 51.40
C GLU A 674 -5.23 -46.20 50.43
N GLU A 675 -5.88 -45.12 50.85
CA GLU A 675 -6.13 -43.92 50.04
C GLU A 675 -4.83 -43.19 49.70
N LEU A 676 -3.81 -43.19 50.55
CA LEU A 676 -2.50 -42.63 50.23
C LEU A 676 -1.78 -43.49 49.19
N GLU A 677 -1.85 -44.81 49.31
CA GLU A 677 -1.32 -45.75 48.32
C GLU A 677 -2.09 -45.62 47.00
N THR A 678 -3.41 -45.55 47.05
CA THR A 678 -4.27 -45.34 45.88
C THR A 678 -4.06 -43.96 45.27
N ALA A 679 -3.89 -42.90 46.09
CA ALA A 679 -3.57 -41.56 45.61
C ALA A 679 -2.15 -41.48 45.04
N ASN A 680 -1.23 -42.32 45.53
CA ASN A 680 0.11 -42.43 44.96
C ASN A 680 0.09 -43.21 43.64
N GLU A 681 -0.73 -44.24 43.53
CA GLU A 681 -1.02 -44.95 42.27
C GLU A 681 -1.76 -44.04 41.28
N GLU A 682 -2.73 -43.25 41.71
CA GLU A 682 -3.40 -42.23 40.90
C GLU A 682 -2.44 -41.09 40.54
N LEU A 683 -1.54 -40.68 41.43
CA LEU A 683 -0.49 -39.71 41.10
C LEU A 683 0.45 -40.28 40.05
N GLN A 684 0.80 -41.56 40.15
CA GLN A 684 1.64 -42.22 39.15
C GLN A 684 0.90 -42.38 37.82
N ALA A 685 -0.38 -42.78 37.85
CA ALA A 685 -1.24 -42.89 36.68
C ALA A 685 -1.49 -41.53 36.02
N THR A 686 -1.73 -40.47 36.79
CA THR A 686 -1.86 -39.11 36.26
C THR A 686 -0.54 -38.58 35.73
N ASN A 687 0.61 -39.02 36.26
CA ASN A 687 1.90 -38.68 35.68
C ASN A 687 2.13 -39.43 34.35
N GLU A 688 1.73 -40.70 34.25
CA GLU A 688 1.72 -41.44 32.99
C GLU A 688 0.74 -40.85 31.97
N GLU A 689 -0.44 -40.42 32.41
CA GLU A 689 -1.44 -39.75 31.58
C GLU A 689 -0.98 -38.34 31.17
N LEU A 690 -0.25 -37.62 32.02
CA LEU A 690 0.39 -36.35 31.67
C LEU A 690 1.51 -36.56 30.64
N LEU A 691 2.30 -37.62 30.77
CA LEU A 691 3.32 -37.97 29.78
C LEU A 691 2.67 -38.35 28.45
N ALA A 692 1.59 -39.15 28.47
CA ALA A 692 0.82 -39.48 27.28
C ALA A 692 0.16 -38.25 26.64
N SER A 693 -0.43 -37.35 27.45
CA SER A 693 -0.99 -36.09 26.98
C SER A 693 0.08 -35.17 26.40
N ASN A 694 1.29 -35.20 26.93
CA ASN A 694 2.41 -34.44 26.39
C ASN A 694 2.89 -35.02 25.05
N GLU A 695 2.93 -36.35 24.90
CA GLU A 695 3.18 -37.00 23.61
C GLU A 695 2.08 -36.70 22.59
N GLU A 696 0.80 -36.70 22.99
CA GLU A 696 -0.32 -36.35 22.12
C GLU A 696 -0.29 -34.87 21.74
N LEU A 697 0.08 -33.97 22.67
CA LEU A 697 0.31 -32.56 22.36
C LEU A 697 1.47 -32.38 21.39
N GLN A 698 2.56 -33.13 21.55
CA GLN A 698 3.67 -33.09 20.60
C GLN A 698 3.23 -33.58 19.22
N SER A 699 2.45 -34.67 19.15
CA SER A 699 1.89 -35.20 17.90
C SER A 699 0.94 -34.20 17.21
N THR A 700 0.06 -33.53 17.97
CA THR A 700 -0.84 -32.50 17.39
C THR A 700 -0.08 -31.26 16.94
N ASN A 701 1.05 -30.94 17.58
CA ASN A 701 1.92 -29.86 17.15
C ASN A 701 2.63 -30.20 15.83
N GLU A 702 3.09 -31.45 15.68
CA GLU A 702 3.64 -31.96 14.41
C GLU A 702 2.58 -31.96 13.29
N GLU A 703 1.34 -32.33 13.59
CA GLU A 703 0.23 -32.31 12.62
C GLU A 703 -0.18 -30.88 12.23
N LEU A 704 -0.16 -29.93 13.17
CA LEU A 704 -0.35 -28.50 12.90
C LEU A 704 0.79 -27.92 12.05
N GLN A 705 2.02 -28.38 12.28
CA GLN A 705 3.15 -27.96 11.46
C GLN A 705 3.02 -28.49 10.03
N SER A 706 2.59 -29.75 9.86
CA SER A 706 2.31 -30.35 8.56
C SER A 706 1.18 -29.65 7.81
N THR A 707 0.07 -29.32 8.48
CA THR A 707 -1.06 -28.60 7.84
C THR A 707 -0.69 -27.16 7.47
N ASN A 708 0.18 -26.52 8.26
CA ASN A 708 0.76 -25.22 7.88
C ASN A 708 1.61 -25.34 6.61
N GLU A 709 2.46 -26.36 6.49
CA GLU A 709 3.27 -26.59 5.28
C GLU A 709 2.42 -26.83 4.03
N GLU A 710 1.31 -27.57 4.15
CA GLU A 710 0.35 -27.74 3.05
C GLU A 710 -0.32 -26.42 2.68
N LEU A 711 -0.74 -25.61 3.65
CA LEU A 711 -1.34 -24.29 3.40
C LEU A 711 -0.37 -23.33 2.72
N PHE A 712 0.91 -23.33 3.10
CA PHE A 712 1.93 -22.54 2.43
C PHE A 712 2.11 -22.97 0.98
N THR A 713 2.08 -24.28 0.72
CA THR A 713 2.19 -24.84 -0.64
C THR A 713 1.00 -24.45 -1.51
N VAL A 714 -0.22 -24.58 -1.00
CA VAL A 714 -1.45 -24.19 -1.72
C VAL A 714 -1.50 -22.68 -1.97
N ASN A 715 -1.10 -21.86 -0.98
CA ASN A 715 -0.99 -20.42 -1.19
C ASN A 715 0.04 -20.06 -2.26
N ALA A 716 1.19 -20.75 -2.29
CA ALA A 716 2.18 -20.54 -3.33
C ALA A 716 1.62 -20.88 -4.72
N GLU A 717 0.88 -21.99 -4.87
CA GLU A 717 0.24 -22.34 -6.15
C GLU A 717 -0.80 -21.29 -6.59
N TYR A 718 -1.61 -20.77 -5.67
CA TYR A 718 -2.54 -19.68 -5.97
C TYR A 718 -1.81 -18.40 -6.40
N HIS A 719 -0.70 -18.06 -5.74
CA HIS A 719 0.11 -16.91 -6.13
C HIS A 719 0.67 -17.08 -7.55
N THR A 720 1.15 -18.27 -7.91
CA THR A 720 1.60 -18.56 -9.28
C THR A 720 0.47 -18.43 -10.29
N LYS A 721 -0.72 -18.99 -10.02
CA LYS A 721 -1.90 -18.85 -10.90
C LYS A 721 -2.35 -17.40 -11.07
N ILE A 722 -2.27 -16.59 -10.01
CA ILE A 722 -2.60 -15.16 -10.09
C ILE A 722 -1.57 -14.44 -10.97
N LEU A 723 -0.28 -14.77 -10.85
CA LEU A 723 0.77 -14.20 -11.70
C LEU A 723 0.55 -14.58 -13.17
N GLU A 724 0.29 -15.85 -13.48
CA GLU A 724 -0.01 -16.31 -14.84
C GLU A 724 -1.23 -15.60 -15.44
N LEU A 725 -2.32 -15.47 -14.66
CA LEU A 725 -3.52 -14.74 -15.12
C LEU A 725 -3.25 -13.25 -15.32
N THR A 726 -2.40 -12.64 -14.49
CA THR A 726 -2.02 -11.23 -14.62
C THR A 726 -1.15 -11.02 -15.84
N GLU A 727 -0.20 -11.91 -16.10
CA GLU A 727 0.63 -11.90 -17.31
C GLU A 727 -0.22 -12.05 -18.57
N LEU A 728 -1.10 -13.05 -18.62
CA LEU A 728 -2.05 -13.22 -19.72
C LEU A 728 -2.99 -12.02 -19.92
N HIS A 729 -3.40 -11.38 -18.82
CA HIS A 729 -4.22 -10.17 -18.90
C HIS A 729 -3.45 -8.99 -19.48
N ASN A 730 -2.22 -8.77 -19.00
CA ASN A 730 -1.34 -7.72 -19.49
C ASN A 730 -0.98 -7.96 -20.96
N ASP A 731 -0.69 -9.20 -21.35
CA ASP A 731 -0.45 -9.58 -22.74
C ASP A 731 -1.67 -9.28 -23.62
N LEU A 732 -2.88 -9.59 -23.15
CA LEU A 732 -4.10 -9.26 -23.88
C LEU A 732 -4.30 -7.74 -24.02
N GLU A 733 -4.03 -6.95 -22.98
CA GLU A 733 -4.09 -5.48 -23.06
C GLU A 733 -3.01 -4.90 -23.97
N ASN A 734 -1.79 -5.45 -23.92
CA ASN A 734 -0.69 -5.08 -24.79
C ASN A 734 -1.01 -5.42 -26.25
N LEU A 735 -1.62 -6.58 -26.53
CA LEU A 735 -2.07 -6.95 -27.88
C LEU A 735 -3.18 -6.03 -28.38
N LEU A 736 -4.18 -5.73 -27.55
CA LEU A 736 -5.27 -4.83 -27.92
C LEU A 736 -4.79 -3.40 -28.16
N SER A 737 -3.85 -2.89 -27.35
CA SER A 737 -3.31 -1.54 -27.45
C SER A 737 -2.25 -1.38 -28.55
N SER A 738 -1.42 -2.39 -28.82
CA SER A 738 -0.38 -2.35 -29.86
C SER A 738 -0.88 -2.58 -31.27
N SER A 739 -2.05 -3.21 -31.45
CA SER A 739 -2.56 -3.56 -32.78
C SER A 739 -2.95 -2.36 -33.66
N HIS A 740 -2.97 -1.13 -33.12
CA HIS A 740 -3.48 0.09 -33.77
C HIS A 740 -4.90 -0.05 -34.36
N ILE A 741 -5.63 -1.11 -34.00
CA ILE A 741 -6.99 -1.39 -34.43
C ILE A 741 -7.93 -0.98 -33.29
N GLY A 742 -8.99 -0.23 -33.63
CA GLY A 742 -10.05 0.09 -32.69
C GLY A 742 -10.94 -1.12 -32.48
N HIS A 743 -10.88 -1.74 -31.30
CA HIS A 743 -11.71 -2.90 -30.94
C HIS A 743 -12.81 -2.49 -29.96
N LEU A 744 -14.00 -3.03 -30.15
CA LEU A 744 -15.13 -2.87 -29.24
C LEU A 744 -15.85 -4.21 -29.09
N ILE A 745 -15.91 -4.72 -27.87
CA ILE A 745 -16.54 -5.99 -27.52
C ILE A 745 -17.81 -5.69 -26.75
N LEU A 746 -18.92 -6.19 -27.27
CA LEU A 746 -20.26 -6.04 -26.70
C LEU A 746 -20.77 -7.41 -26.24
N ASP A 747 -21.59 -7.44 -25.20
CA ASP A 747 -22.29 -8.64 -24.75
C ASP A 747 -23.61 -8.89 -25.53
N GLU A 748 -24.41 -9.86 -25.06
CA GLU A 748 -25.71 -10.20 -25.65
C GLU A 748 -26.71 -9.05 -25.62
N ASN A 749 -26.62 -8.17 -24.61
CA ASN A 749 -27.51 -7.01 -24.40
C ASN A 749 -26.99 -5.73 -25.09
N LEU A 750 -25.93 -5.82 -25.88
CA LEU A 750 -25.23 -4.69 -26.49
C LEU A 750 -24.56 -3.76 -25.47
N GLU A 751 -24.25 -4.27 -24.28
CA GLU A 751 -23.47 -3.56 -23.27
C GLU A 751 -21.97 -3.71 -23.53
N ILE A 752 -21.23 -2.63 -23.28
CA ILE A 752 -19.80 -2.56 -23.57
C ILE A 752 -19.04 -3.40 -22.55
N ARG A 753 -18.42 -4.48 -23.01
CA ARG A 753 -17.65 -5.39 -22.16
C ARG A 753 -16.15 -5.09 -22.16
N ARG A 754 -15.62 -4.59 -23.28
CA ARG A 754 -14.23 -4.14 -23.40
C ARG A 754 -14.03 -3.31 -24.65
N PHE A 755 -13.04 -2.44 -24.67
CA PHE A 755 -12.65 -1.70 -25.88
C PHE A 755 -11.16 -1.33 -25.86
N SER A 756 -10.58 -1.06 -27.03
CA SER A 756 -9.20 -0.53 -27.13
C SER A 756 -9.20 1.00 -27.18
N SER A 757 -8.13 1.64 -26.72
CA SER A 757 -8.03 3.11 -26.67
C SER A 757 -8.21 3.78 -28.04
N GLN A 758 -7.88 3.10 -29.13
CA GLN A 758 -8.04 3.58 -30.49
C GLN A 758 -9.51 3.75 -30.91
N ILE A 759 -10.44 2.99 -30.30
CA ILE A 759 -11.87 3.11 -30.62
C ILE A 759 -12.44 4.48 -30.18
N SER A 760 -11.83 5.14 -29.19
CA SER A 760 -12.29 6.42 -28.65
C SER A 760 -12.26 7.56 -29.68
N ASN A 761 -11.53 7.37 -30.78
CA ASN A 761 -11.53 8.29 -31.92
C ASN A 761 -12.76 8.14 -32.83
N ILE A 762 -13.50 7.03 -32.71
CA ILE A 762 -14.65 6.66 -33.54
C ILE A 762 -15.95 6.75 -32.73
N PHE A 763 -15.91 6.30 -31.47
CA PHE A 763 -17.00 6.43 -30.49
C PHE A 763 -16.54 7.30 -29.32
N LYS A 764 -17.39 8.16 -28.77
CA LYS A 764 -17.04 8.97 -27.59
C LYS A 764 -17.11 8.13 -26.31
N LEU A 765 -16.16 7.21 -26.17
CA LEU A 765 -16.08 6.25 -25.07
C LEU A 765 -15.11 6.72 -24.00
N LEU A 766 -15.57 6.68 -22.74
CA LEU A 766 -14.76 6.83 -21.53
C LEU A 766 -14.63 5.47 -20.84
N GLU A 767 -13.59 5.27 -20.03
CA GLU A 767 -13.42 4.03 -19.24
C GLU A 767 -14.61 3.72 -18.33
N ALA A 768 -15.34 4.74 -17.90
CA ALA A 768 -16.56 4.62 -17.11
C ALA A 768 -17.79 4.11 -17.90
N ASP A 769 -17.75 4.06 -19.24
CA ASP A 769 -18.84 3.57 -20.09
C ASP A 769 -18.87 2.03 -20.20
N MET A 770 -17.97 1.32 -19.51
CA MET A 770 -18.01 -0.14 -19.37
C MET A 770 -19.31 -0.59 -18.68
N GLY A 771 -20.01 -1.55 -19.29
CA GLY A 771 -21.34 -2.01 -18.87
C GLY A 771 -22.50 -1.12 -19.35
N ARG A 772 -22.23 -0.07 -20.14
CA ARG A 772 -23.28 0.78 -20.70
C ARG A 772 -23.71 0.27 -22.09
N PRO A 773 -25.00 0.35 -22.46
CA PRO A 773 -25.46 0.00 -23.81
C PRO A 773 -24.83 0.91 -24.87
N ILE A 774 -24.35 0.32 -25.97
CA ILE A 774 -23.74 1.07 -27.10
C ILE A 774 -24.68 2.10 -27.73
N THR A 775 -26.00 1.89 -27.60
CA THR A 775 -27.04 2.82 -28.07
C THR A 775 -26.99 4.20 -27.41
N HIS A 776 -26.39 4.30 -26.22
CA HIS A 776 -26.26 5.56 -25.48
C HIS A 776 -24.95 6.30 -25.78
N ILE A 777 -24.08 5.74 -26.60
CA ILE A 777 -22.77 6.29 -26.92
C ILE A 777 -22.81 6.97 -28.29
N PRO A 778 -22.50 8.27 -28.40
CA PRO A 778 -22.43 8.95 -29.67
C PRO A 778 -21.17 8.54 -30.46
N HIS A 779 -21.28 8.50 -31.78
CA HIS A 779 -20.19 8.15 -32.70
C HIS A 779 -19.90 9.25 -33.73
N TYR A 780 -18.72 9.18 -34.33
CA TYR A 780 -18.23 10.11 -35.36
C TYR A 780 -18.40 9.59 -36.79
N LEU A 781 -18.97 8.40 -36.99
CA LEU A 781 -19.23 7.83 -38.32
C LEU A 781 -20.29 8.65 -39.10
N THR A 782 -20.06 8.83 -40.40
CA THR A 782 -20.93 9.58 -41.31
C THR A 782 -21.62 8.65 -42.31
N GLY A 783 -22.92 8.85 -42.52
CA GLY A 783 -23.70 8.10 -43.51
C GLY A 783 -24.04 6.64 -43.15
N VAL A 784 -23.73 6.19 -41.93
CA VAL A 784 -23.97 4.82 -41.44
C VAL A 784 -24.35 4.84 -39.96
N ASP A 785 -25.34 4.02 -39.57
CA ASP A 785 -25.67 3.74 -38.16
C ASP A 785 -25.06 2.39 -37.74
N PRO A 786 -24.03 2.39 -36.87
CA PRO A 786 -23.37 1.16 -36.43
C PRO A 786 -24.29 0.26 -35.59
N VAL A 787 -25.29 0.80 -34.89
CA VAL A 787 -26.20 0.01 -34.03
C VAL A 787 -27.10 -0.90 -34.87
N GLU A 788 -27.58 -0.41 -36.02
CA GLU A 788 -28.41 -1.19 -36.93
C GLU A 788 -27.64 -2.39 -37.48
N ILE A 789 -26.38 -2.18 -37.88
CA ILE A 789 -25.49 -3.22 -38.39
C ILE A 789 -25.18 -4.27 -37.32
N ILE A 790 -24.90 -3.85 -36.09
CA ILE A 790 -24.67 -4.78 -34.97
C ILE A 790 -25.90 -5.67 -34.74
N ARG A 791 -27.11 -5.09 -34.76
CA ARG A 791 -28.36 -5.85 -34.61
C ARG A 791 -28.60 -6.83 -35.76
N GLU A 792 -28.22 -6.46 -36.98
CA GLU A 792 -28.29 -7.36 -38.14
C GLU A 792 -27.33 -8.55 -37.99
N VAL A 793 -26.09 -8.30 -37.55
CA VAL A 793 -25.08 -9.34 -37.30
C VAL A 793 -25.51 -10.27 -36.16
N GLN A 794 -26.09 -9.74 -35.08
CA GLN A 794 -26.64 -10.57 -34.00
C GLN A 794 -27.77 -11.50 -34.48
N ARG A 795 -28.68 -11.00 -35.33
CA ARG A 795 -29.81 -11.80 -35.85
C ARG A 795 -29.37 -12.86 -36.85
N ASN A 796 -28.46 -12.50 -37.76
CA ASN A 796 -28.08 -13.36 -38.88
C ASN A 796 -26.85 -14.22 -38.59
N SER A 797 -26.12 -13.94 -37.50
CA SER A 797 -24.87 -14.59 -37.10
C SER A 797 -23.83 -14.66 -38.23
N ARG A 798 -23.79 -13.63 -39.09
CA ARG A 798 -22.83 -13.51 -40.20
C ARG A 798 -21.99 -12.27 -40.00
N GLU A 799 -20.72 -12.34 -40.37
CA GLU A 799 -19.85 -11.17 -40.36
C GLU A 799 -20.34 -10.10 -41.34
N HIS A 800 -20.16 -8.84 -40.96
CA HIS A 800 -20.43 -7.69 -41.79
C HIS A 800 -19.16 -6.84 -41.94
N ILE A 801 -18.80 -6.52 -43.18
CA ILE A 801 -17.59 -5.77 -43.51
C ILE A 801 -17.98 -4.59 -44.40
N GLN A 802 -17.61 -3.38 -43.99
CA GLN A 802 -17.94 -2.17 -44.74
C GLN A 802 -16.86 -1.09 -44.54
N GLU A 803 -16.58 -0.32 -45.60
CA GLU A 803 -15.80 0.92 -45.48
C GLU A 803 -16.68 2.05 -44.95
N VAL A 804 -16.20 2.73 -43.91
CA VAL A 804 -16.89 3.83 -43.25
C VAL A 804 -15.99 5.05 -43.14
N ARG A 805 -16.61 6.23 -43.10
CA ARG A 805 -15.91 7.50 -43.02
C ARG A 805 -16.30 8.26 -41.76
N THR A 806 -15.33 8.79 -41.04
CA THR A 806 -15.55 9.64 -39.86
C THR A 806 -15.74 11.10 -40.25
N SER A 807 -16.32 11.90 -39.34
CA SER A 807 -16.61 13.33 -39.54
C SER A 807 -15.38 14.20 -39.80
N ASP A 808 -14.20 13.76 -39.36
CA ASP A 808 -12.91 14.41 -39.61
C ASP A 808 -12.30 14.06 -40.98
N GLY A 809 -12.97 13.20 -41.76
CA GLY A 809 -12.58 12.85 -43.13
C GLY A 809 -11.70 11.61 -43.27
N ARG A 810 -11.34 10.93 -42.17
CA ARG A 810 -10.58 9.67 -42.19
C ARG A 810 -11.43 8.48 -42.65
N TRP A 811 -10.77 7.48 -43.23
CA TRP A 811 -11.39 6.25 -43.73
C TRP A 811 -11.01 5.05 -42.89
N PHE A 812 -12.00 4.26 -42.52
CA PHE A 812 -11.83 3.04 -41.73
C PHE A 812 -12.52 1.86 -42.40
N LEU A 813 -11.89 0.69 -42.33
CA LEU A 813 -12.54 -0.58 -42.60
C LEU A 813 -13.19 -1.07 -41.29
N MET A 814 -14.52 -1.10 -41.25
CA MET A 814 -15.30 -1.63 -40.13
C MET A 814 -15.60 -3.10 -40.38
N ARG A 815 -15.32 -3.95 -39.40
CA ARG A 815 -15.76 -5.35 -39.36
C ARG A 815 -16.55 -5.61 -38.10
N VAL A 816 -17.67 -6.30 -38.23
CA VAL A 816 -18.57 -6.67 -37.13
C VAL A 816 -18.77 -8.18 -37.16
N LEU A 817 -18.38 -8.87 -36.09
CA LEU A 817 -18.39 -10.33 -35.99
C LEU A 817 -19.19 -10.80 -34.76
N PRO A 818 -19.96 -11.90 -34.88
CA PRO A 818 -20.57 -12.53 -33.71
C PRO A 818 -19.51 -13.25 -32.87
N TYR A 819 -19.64 -13.17 -31.53
CA TYR A 819 -18.75 -13.79 -30.55
C TYR A 819 -19.51 -14.83 -29.74
N SER A 820 -19.02 -16.07 -29.72
CA SER A 820 -19.64 -17.21 -29.00
C SER A 820 -18.64 -17.88 -28.07
N VAL A 821 -19.05 -18.16 -26.83
CA VAL A 821 -18.23 -18.86 -25.83
C VAL A 821 -18.69 -20.32 -25.77
N GLY A 822 -18.20 -21.13 -26.71
CA GLY A 822 -18.52 -22.56 -26.83
C GLY A 822 -19.59 -22.90 -27.87
N PRO A 823 -19.84 -24.20 -28.12
CA PRO A 823 -20.74 -24.64 -29.19
C PRO A 823 -22.19 -24.29 -28.85
N GLY A 824 -22.74 -23.28 -29.52
CA GLY A 824 -24.17 -22.94 -29.48
C GLY A 824 -24.60 -21.86 -28.48
N ALA A 825 -23.67 -21.24 -27.73
CA ALA A 825 -23.97 -20.11 -26.86
C ALA A 825 -23.40 -18.81 -27.45
N PHE A 826 -24.29 -18.01 -28.06
CA PHE A 826 -23.97 -16.65 -28.51
C PHE A 826 -23.71 -15.79 -27.26
N SER A 827 -22.56 -15.12 -27.18
CA SER A 827 -22.13 -14.37 -25.99
C SER A 827 -21.96 -12.87 -26.25
N GLY A 828 -21.99 -12.41 -27.51
CA GLY A 828 -21.82 -11.00 -27.84
C GLY A 828 -21.41 -10.69 -29.27
N THR A 829 -20.98 -9.45 -29.52
CA THR A 829 -20.53 -8.97 -30.84
C THR A 829 -19.20 -8.24 -30.70
N VAL A 830 -18.27 -8.47 -31.63
CA VAL A 830 -16.97 -7.79 -31.69
C VAL A 830 -16.93 -6.89 -32.91
N LEU A 831 -16.57 -5.63 -32.71
CA LEU A 831 -16.30 -4.66 -33.77
C LEU A 831 -14.82 -4.36 -33.82
N SER A 832 -14.28 -4.29 -35.03
CA SER A 832 -12.91 -3.86 -35.27
C SER A 832 -12.87 -2.79 -36.36
N PHE A 833 -12.09 -1.74 -36.14
CA PHE A 833 -11.89 -0.63 -37.06
C PHE A 833 -10.41 -0.48 -37.39
N THR A 834 -10.07 -0.59 -38.66
CA THR A 834 -8.69 -0.42 -39.15
C THR A 834 -8.64 0.81 -40.04
N GLU A 835 -7.75 1.75 -39.74
CA GLU A 835 -7.60 2.95 -40.56
C GLU A 835 -6.96 2.60 -41.93
N THR A 836 -7.57 3.09 -43.01
CA THR A 836 -7.10 2.84 -44.39
C THR A 836 -6.82 4.14 -45.15
N THR A 837 -6.75 5.28 -44.43
CA THR A 837 -6.59 6.62 -45.01
C THR A 837 -5.29 6.74 -45.83
N GLU A 838 -4.14 6.40 -45.25
CA GLU A 838 -2.83 6.56 -45.90
C GLU A 838 -2.68 5.65 -47.12
N VAL A 839 -3.10 4.39 -47.00
CA VAL A 839 -3.07 3.42 -48.11
C VAL A 839 -3.92 3.93 -49.28
N ARG A 840 -5.09 4.51 -48.99
CA ARG A 840 -5.97 5.08 -50.01
C ARG A 840 -5.37 6.32 -50.67
N GLN A 841 -4.75 7.20 -49.89
CA GLN A 841 -4.07 8.39 -50.41
C GLN A 841 -2.87 8.01 -51.28
N ALA A 842 -2.07 7.04 -50.86
CA ALA A 842 -0.93 6.53 -51.62
C ALA A 842 -1.36 5.87 -52.93
N LEU A 843 -2.39 5.01 -52.92
CA LEU A 843 -2.94 4.40 -54.13
C LEU A 843 -3.48 5.47 -55.09
N THR A 844 -4.22 6.45 -54.58
CA THR A 844 -4.77 7.53 -55.42
C THR A 844 -3.64 8.39 -56.00
N ALA A 845 -2.63 8.73 -55.20
CA ALA A 845 -1.48 9.51 -55.65
C ALA A 845 -0.63 8.75 -56.67
N LEU A 846 -0.46 7.44 -56.51
CA LEU A 846 0.23 6.57 -57.46
C LEU A 846 -0.54 6.52 -58.79
N MET A 847 -1.85 6.27 -58.76
CA MET A 847 -2.70 6.26 -59.95
C MET A 847 -2.69 7.61 -60.68
N ASP A 848 -2.72 8.73 -59.95
CA ASP A 848 -2.62 10.06 -60.54
C ASP A 848 -1.21 10.35 -61.10
N SER A 849 -0.16 9.83 -60.46
CA SER A 849 1.21 9.92 -60.94
C SER A 849 1.38 9.14 -62.25
N GLU A 850 0.94 7.87 -62.29
CA GLU A 850 0.96 7.03 -63.49
C GLU A 850 0.20 7.68 -64.64
N ARG A 851 -1.00 8.22 -64.39
CA ARG A 851 -1.78 8.96 -65.40
C ARG A 851 -1.04 10.20 -65.91
N ARG A 852 -0.40 10.96 -65.02
CA ARG A 852 0.41 12.13 -65.42
C ARG A 852 1.62 11.73 -66.24
N PHE A 853 2.34 10.67 -65.86
CA PHE A 853 3.48 10.16 -66.62
C PHE A 853 3.06 9.65 -67.99
N ALA A 854 1.99 8.86 -68.09
CA ALA A 854 1.44 8.42 -69.37
C ALA A 854 1.08 9.62 -70.28
N ALA A 855 0.40 10.63 -69.73
CA ALA A 855 0.03 11.84 -70.48
C ALA A 855 1.25 12.64 -70.97
N ILE A 856 2.32 12.77 -70.18
CA ILE A 856 3.55 13.48 -70.60
C ILE A 856 4.27 12.72 -71.72
N VAL A 857 4.32 11.40 -71.60
CA VAL A 857 5.06 10.54 -72.52
C VAL A 857 4.33 10.39 -73.86
N ASP A 858 3.01 10.29 -73.85
CA ASP A 858 2.19 10.18 -75.07
C ASP A 858 1.99 11.52 -75.79
N ASN A 859 2.12 12.67 -75.10
CA ASN A 859 2.11 13.99 -75.74
C ASN A 859 3.51 14.48 -76.15
N SER A 860 4.55 13.65 -76.01
CA SER A 860 5.91 13.99 -76.43
C SER A 860 6.02 13.89 -77.97
N PRO A 861 6.62 14.88 -78.67
CA PRO A 861 6.80 14.82 -80.12
C PRO A 861 7.85 13.80 -80.56
N ALA A 862 8.62 13.22 -79.63
CA ALA A 862 9.61 12.20 -79.90
C ALA A 862 8.97 10.80 -79.84
N LEU A 863 9.43 9.91 -80.71
CA LEU A 863 9.02 8.51 -80.68
C LEU A 863 9.80 7.81 -79.56
N LYS A 864 9.14 7.13 -78.64
CA LYS A 864 9.78 6.52 -77.46
C LYS A 864 9.51 5.03 -77.40
N TRP A 865 10.50 4.28 -76.94
CA TRP A 865 10.44 2.83 -76.81
C TRP A 865 11.16 2.36 -75.55
N MET A 866 10.77 1.18 -75.04
CA MET A 866 11.43 0.49 -73.95
C MET A 866 11.62 -0.98 -74.27
N SER A 867 12.71 -1.54 -73.77
CA SER A 867 13.12 -2.93 -73.99
C SER A 867 13.55 -3.59 -72.68
N GLY A 868 13.41 -4.91 -72.64
CA GLY A 868 13.89 -5.75 -71.54
C GLY A 868 15.38 -6.05 -71.64
N ALA A 869 15.91 -6.72 -70.62
CA ALA A 869 17.29 -7.22 -70.63
C ALA A 869 17.54 -8.30 -71.72
N ASP A 870 16.47 -8.88 -72.27
CA ASP A 870 16.47 -9.82 -73.39
C ASP A 870 16.57 -9.14 -74.77
N LYS A 871 16.79 -7.82 -74.81
CA LYS A 871 16.89 -6.97 -76.01
C LYS A 871 15.57 -6.82 -76.78
N LYS A 872 14.46 -7.29 -76.24
CA LYS A 872 13.14 -7.22 -76.88
C LYS A 872 12.40 -5.97 -76.45
N CYS A 873 11.87 -5.22 -77.41
CA CYS A 873 11.05 -4.05 -77.11
C CYS A 873 9.68 -4.49 -76.58
N PHE A 874 9.29 -4.05 -75.38
CA PHE A 874 8.01 -4.44 -74.78
C PHE A 874 7.01 -3.28 -74.70
N TRP A 875 7.42 -2.05 -75.04
CA TRP A 875 6.55 -0.89 -74.94
C TRP A 875 6.99 0.23 -75.88
N PHE A 876 6.01 0.94 -76.45
CA PHE A 876 6.18 2.10 -77.33
C PHE A 876 5.15 3.19 -76.95
N ASN A 877 5.51 4.46 -77.05
CA ASN A 877 4.55 5.55 -76.80
C ASN A 877 3.56 5.72 -77.96
N ARG A 878 2.45 6.41 -77.70
CA ARG A 878 1.42 6.67 -78.72
C ARG A 878 1.97 7.35 -79.97
N THR A 879 2.91 8.30 -79.82
CA THR A 879 3.57 8.99 -80.94
C THR A 879 4.27 8.02 -81.90
N TRP A 880 4.92 6.97 -81.40
CA TRP A 880 5.55 5.93 -82.23
C TRP A 880 4.52 5.15 -83.06
N LEU A 881 3.44 4.71 -82.41
CA LEU A 881 2.38 3.94 -83.05
C LEU A 881 1.65 4.78 -84.10
N ASP A 882 1.40 6.06 -83.81
CA ASP A 882 0.80 7.00 -84.76
C ASP A 882 1.73 7.33 -85.95
N PHE A 883 3.05 7.36 -85.73
CA PHE A 883 4.06 7.59 -86.77
C PHE A 883 4.16 6.40 -87.73
N THR A 884 4.27 5.17 -87.20
CA THR A 884 4.41 3.94 -87.99
C THR A 884 3.08 3.45 -88.57
N GLY A 885 1.95 3.77 -87.90
CA GLY A 885 0.62 3.26 -88.23
C GLY A 885 0.40 1.79 -87.85
N ARG A 886 1.29 1.21 -87.03
CA ARG A 886 1.25 -0.19 -86.58
C ARG A 886 0.69 -0.30 -85.17
N THR A 887 0.13 -1.46 -84.81
CA THR A 887 -0.36 -1.69 -83.43
C THR A 887 0.80 -2.04 -82.51
N LEU A 888 0.60 -1.89 -81.19
CA LEU A 888 1.63 -2.24 -80.21
C LEU A 888 2.07 -3.70 -80.39
N GLU A 889 1.12 -4.62 -80.56
CA GLU A 889 1.40 -6.06 -80.72
C GLU A 889 2.29 -6.37 -81.93
N GLN A 890 2.22 -5.55 -82.98
CA GLN A 890 3.05 -5.69 -84.18
C GLN A 890 4.47 -5.14 -84.00
N GLU A 891 4.69 -4.26 -83.02
CA GLU A 891 5.98 -3.65 -82.72
C GLU A 891 6.75 -4.40 -81.62
N LEU A 892 6.05 -5.17 -80.76
CA LEU A 892 6.65 -5.94 -79.66
C LEU A 892 7.74 -6.91 -80.13
N GLY A 893 8.71 -7.17 -79.25
CA GLY A 893 9.85 -8.03 -79.56
C GLY A 893 10.80 -7.35 -80.54
N ASP A 894 11.04 -8.05 -81.66
CA ASP A 894 11.83 -7.55 -82.79
C ASP A 894 10.94 -6.96 -83.91
N GLY A 895 9.63 -6.83 -83.67
CA GLY A 895 8.64 -6.40 -84.67
C GLY A 895 8.93 -5.02 -85.27
N TRP A 896 9.48 -4.11 -84.47
CA TRP A 896 9.91 -2.78 -84.92
C TRP A 896 10.95 -2.83 -86.06
N THR A 897 11.76 -3.90 -86.15
CA THR A 897 12.77 -4.04 -87.22
C THR A 897 12.16 -4.20 -88.61
N GLU A 898 10.89 -4.58 -88.71
CA GLU A 898 10.17 -4.66 -89.99
C GLU A 898 9.90 -3.28 -90.61
N GLY A 899 9.88 -2.23 -89.78
CA GLY A 899 9.74 -0.85 -90.22
C GLY A 899 11.06 -0.25 -90.73
N VAL A 900 12.20 -0.85 -90.42
CA VAL A 900 13.52 -0.33 -90.79
C VAL A 900 13.81 -0.64 -92.27
N HIS A 901 14.40 0.33 -92.98
CA HIS A 901 14.77 0.13 -94.39
C HIS A 901 15.67 -1.10 -94.56
N PRO A 902 15.48 -1.95 -95.59
CA PRO A 902 16.21 -3.21 -95.73
C PRO A 902 17.74 -3.07 -95.71
N GLU A 903 18.29 -1.98 -96.24
CA GLU A 903 19.73 -1.69 -96.23
C GLU A 903 20.29 -1.33 -94.85
N ASP A 904 19.45 -0.78 -93.97
CA ASP A 904 19.86 -0.31 -92.64
C ASP A 904 19.65 -1.39 -91.57
N ARG A 905 18.75 -2.36 -91.82
CA ARG A 905 18.26 -3.33 -90.84
C ARG A 905 19.36 -4.13 -90.14
N ASP A 906 20.21 -4.81 -90.88
CA ASP A 906 21.24 -5.70 -90.31
C ASP A 906 22.28 -4.92 -89.50
N ARG A 907 22.66 -3.72 -90.00
CA ARG A 907 23.58 -2.82 -89.31
C ARG A 907 22.97 -2.32 -88.00
N CYS A 908 21.75 -1.82 -88.04
CA CYS A 908 21.05 -1.30 -86.86
C CYS A 908 20.86 -2.37 -85.80
N PHE A 909 20.42 -3.57 -86.18
CA PHE A 909 20.24 -4.66 -85.24
C PHE A 909 21.55 -5.12 -84.61
N SER A 910 22.64 -5.14 -85.38
CA SER A 910 23.98 -5.50 -84.88
C SER A 910 24.53 -4.46 -83.91
N GLU A 911 24.47 -3.17 -84.26
CA GLU A 911 24.94 -2.08 -83.39
C GLU A 911 24.09 -1.97 -82.10
N TYR A 912 22.77 -2.13 -82.22
CA TYR A 912 21.84 -2.24 -81.09
C TYR A 912 22.23 -3.40 -80.17
N SER A 913 22.37 -4.62 -80.72
CA SER A 913 22.71 -5.81 -79.95
C SER A 913 24.05 -5.68 -79.23
N ALA A 914 25.06 -5.12 -79.89
CA ALA A 914 26.38 -4.89 -79.32
C ALA A 914 26.36 -3.82 -78.20
N ALA A 915 25.51 -2.79 -78.32
CA ALA A 915 25.33 -1.81 -77.26
C ALA A 915 24.71 -2.42 -76.01
N PHE A 916 23.71 -3.30 -76.15
CA PHE A 916 23.10 -4.03 -75.03
C PHE A 916 24.08 -4.95 -74.31
N ASP A 917 24.90 -5.70 -75.06
CA ASP A 917 25.92 -6.58 -74.47
C ASP A 917 26.98 -5.80 -73.69
N ALA A 918 27.37 -4.63 -74.21
CA ALA A 918 28.31 -3.72 -73.56
C ALA A 918 27.68 -2.81 -72.49
N ARG A 919 26.34 -2.81 -72.35
CA ARG A 919 25.55 -1.96 -71.44
C ARG A 919 25.91 -0.47 -71.50
N ARG A 920 26.22 0.03 -72.71
CA ARG A 920 26.59 1.43 -72.96
C ARG A 920 25.49 2.19 -73.72
N PRO A 921 25.33 3.50 -73.50
CA PRO A 921 24.48 4.33 -74.35
C PRO A 921 24.88 4.22 -75.83
N PHE A 922 23.92 4.35 -76.73
CA PHE A 922 24.15 4.35 -78.17
C PHE A 922 23.37 5.44 -78.89
N THR A 923 23.84 5.79 -80.09
CA THR A 923 23.10 6.63 -81.03
C THR A 923 23.12 5.94 -82.40
N LEU A 924 21.95 5.68 -82.96
CA LEU A 924 21.76 5.06 -84.26
C LEU A 924 21.05 6.01 -85.20
N ARG A 925 21.47 6.04 -86.46
CA ARG A 925 20.73 6.73 -87.52
C ARG A 925 20.28 5.72 -88.54
N TYR A 926 18.97 5.69 -88.81
CA TYR A 926 18.37 4.73 -89.73
C TYR A 926 17.07 5.23 -90.30
N ARG A 927 16.70 4.68 -91.46
CA ARG A 927 15.44 5.01 -92.12
C ARG A 927 14.32 4.13 -91.57
N LEU A 928 13.30 4.75 -90.97
CA LEU A 928 12.08 4.07 -90.50
C LEU A 928 10.89 4.40 -91.41
N ARG A 929 10.09 3.39 -91.71
CA ARG A 929 8.88 3.52 -92.53
C ARG A 929 7.77 4.19 -91.74
N ARG A 930 7.27 5.31 -92.27
CA ARG A 930 6.10 6.03 -91.76
C ARG A 930 4.81 5.38 -92.28
N ARG A 931 3.67 5.68 -91.64
CA ARG A 931 2.33 5.14 -91.97
C ARG A 931 1.91 5.29 -93.44
N ASP A 932 2.44 6.28 -94.16
CA ASP A 932 2.17 6.55 -95.58
C ASP A 932 3.11 5.80 -96.54
N GLY A 933 4.00 4.95 -96.01
CA GLY A 933 4.95 4.14 -96.76
C GLY A 933 6.27 4.84 -97.09
N ALA A 934 6.41 6.14 -96.78
CA ALA A 934 7.67 6.87 -96.95
C ALA A 934 8.68 6.50 -95.86
N TYR A 935 9.96 6.43 -96.22
CA TYR A 935 11.05 6.26 -95.25
C TYR A 935 11.55 7.62 -94.78
N ARG A 936 11.69 7.79 -93.47
CA ARG A 936 12.23 8.99 -92.82
C ARG A 936 13.49 8.65 -92.05
N LEU A 937 14.52 9.49 -92.15
CA LEU A 937 15.74 9.34 -91.37
C LEU A 937 15.47 9.71 -89.91
N LEU A 938 15.59 8.72 -89.02
CA LEU A 938 15.50 8.90 -87.58
C LEU A 938 16.89 8.86 -86.94
N GLU A 939 17.07 9.66 -85.90
CA GLU A 939 18.15 9.51 -84.92
C GLU A 939 17.58 8.93 -83.64
N ASP A 940 18.02 7.72 -83.29
CA ASP A 940 17.62 6.98 -82.11
C ASP A 940 18.72 6.99 -81.06
N VAL A 941 18.40 7.44 -79.86
CA VAL A 941 19.31 7.45 -78.72
C VAL A 941 18.78 6.49 -77.67
N GLY A 942 19.55 5.44 -77.37
CA GLY A 942 19.23 4.46 -76.35
C GLY A 942 20.14 4.57 -75.13
N THR A 943 19.56 4.55 -73.93
CA THR A 943 20.30 4.54 -72.65
C THR A 943 19.93 3.31 -71.80
N PRO A 944 20.92 2.68 -71.14
CA PRO A 944 20.68 1.53 -70.28
C PRO A 944 19.91 1.95 -69.01
N ARG A 945 19.00 1.09 -68.58
CA ARG A 945 18.15 1.29 -67.40
C ARG A 945 18.49 0.23 -66.35
N TYR A 946 18.59 0.67 -65.09
CA TYR A 946 18.92 -0.17 -63.94
C TYR A 946 17.83 -0.03 -62.87
N ASP A 947 17.63 -1.05 -62.03
CA ASP A 947 16.85 -0.91 -60.80
C ASP A 947 17.67 -0.26 -59.68
N GLU A 948 17.05 -0.12 -58.50
CA GLU A 948 17.67 0.48 -57.31
C GLU A 948 18.88 -0.32 -56.80
N ASP A 949 18.92 -1.63 -57.06
CA ASP A 949 19.99 -2.55 -56.66
C ASP A 949 21.12 -2.62 -57.70
N GLY A 950 21.01 -1.88 -58.81
CA GLY A 950 21.98 -1.86 -59.89
C GLY A 950 21.86 -3.02 -60.89
N THR A 951 20.78 -3.79 -60.85
CA THR A 951 20.46 -4.84 -61.83
C THR A 951 20.07 -4.20 -63.15
N PHE A 952 20.63 -4.69 -64.24
CA PHE A 952 20.32 -4.20 -65.59
C PHE A 952 18.92 -4.66 -66.04
N LEU A 953 18.03 -3.71 -66.32
CA LEU A 953 16.62 -3.94 -66.69
C LEU A 953 16.35 -3.90 -68.20
N GLY A 954 17.31 -3.43 -69.01
CA GLY A 954 17.13 -3.19 -70.45
C GLY A 954 17.41 -1.73 -70.82
N TYR A 955 16.85 -1.25 -71.93
CA TYR A 955 17.06 0.13 -72.42
C TYR A 955 15.76 0.90 -72.55
N VAL A 956 15.86 2.22 -72.38
CA VAL A 956 14.86 3.19 -72.85
C VAL A 956 15.48 3.98 -74.00
N GLY A 957 14.71 4.21 -75.05
CA GLY A 957 15.19 4.97 -76.20
C GLY A 957 14.21 6.04 -76.69
N THR A 958 14.77 7.01 -77.38
CA THR A 958 14.06 8.13 -77.97
C THR A 958 14.55 8.33 -79.39
N CYS A 959 13.63 8.29 -80.35
CA CYS A 959 13.87 8.59 -81.74
C CYS A 959 13.30 9.96 -82.12
N LEU A 960 14.08 10.71 -82.89
CA LEU A 960 13.69 11.99 -83.47
C LEU A 960 13.75 11.89 -85.00
N ASP A 961 12.73 12.39 -85.69
CA ASP A 961 12.77 12.55 -87.14
C ASP A 961 13.69 13.73 -87.49
N ILE A 962 14.83 13.41 -88.10
CA ILE A 962 15.85 14.39 -88.49
C ILE A 962 15.89 14.60 -90.00
N GLN A 963 14.95 14.04 -90.77
CA GLN A 963 14.95 14.15 -92.23
C GLN A 963 14.90 15.62 -92.65
N GLU A 964 14.02 16.43 -92.07
CA GLU A 964 13.91 17.85 -92.41
C GLU A 964 15.16 18.65 -92.02
N LEU A 965 15.83 18.26 -90.92
CA LEU A 965 17.07 18.89 -90.50
C LEU A 965 18.21 18.60 -91.47
N GLU A 966 18.31 17.37 -91.96
CA GLU A 966 19.32 16.99 -92.95
C GLU A 966 19.01 17.60 -94.34
N ASP A 967 17.74 17.67 -94.74
CA ASP A 967 17.32 18.35 -95.97
C ASP A 967 17.69 19.84 -95.93
N LEU A 968 17.49 20.50 -94.77
CA LEU A 968 17.90 21.90 -94.54
C LEU A 968 19.42 22.07 -94.56
N LYS A 969 20.18 21.16 -93.93
CA LYS A 969 21.66 21.20 -93.97
C LYS A 969 22.19 20.99 -95.38
N ALA A 970 21.60 20.07 -96.15
CA ALA A 970 21.98 19.83 -97.53
C ALA A 970 21.66 21.04 -98.41
N ALA A 971 20.51 21.69 -98.22
CA ALA A 971 20.14 22.92 -98.91
C ALA A 971 21.10 24.08 -98.57
N LEU A 972 21.49 24.20 -97.30
CA LEU A 972 22.47 25.20 -96.86
C LEU A 972 23.86 24.93 -97.46
N ALA A 973 24.35 23.68 -97.41
CA ALA A 973 25.63 23.30 -98.00
C ALA A 973 25.66 23.53 -99.52
N ALA A 974 24.58 23.20 -100.22
CA ALA A 974 24.44 23.49 -101.64
C ALA A 974 24.40 25.00 -101.95
N ALA A 975 23.80 25.80 -101.07
CA ALA A 975 23.81 27.26 -101.18
C ALA A 975 25.21 27.83 -100.93
N GLU A 976 25.94 27.34 -99.92
CA GLU A 976 27.31 27.73 -99.60
C GLU A 976 28.29 27.36 -100.72
N ASP A 977 28.20 26.16 -101.28
CA ASP A 977 29.02 25.73 -102.41
C ASP A 977 28.71 26.58 -103.67
N ARG A 978 27.46 26.98 -103.86
CA ARG A 978 27.07 27.89 -104.94
C ARG A 978 27.62 29.31 -104.75
N ILE A 979 27.71 29.78 -103.51
CA ILE A 979 28.36 31.06 -103.15
C ILE A 979 29.87 30.97 -103.39
N ARG A 980 30.55 29.89 -102.96
CA ARG A 980 31.99 29.69 -103.22
C ARG A 980 32.33 29.64 -104.71
N LEU A 981 31.50 28.96 -105.51
CA LEU A 981 31.66 28.93 -106.97
C LEU A 981 31.55 30.32 -107.60
N LEU A 982 30.63 31.17 -107.12
CA LEU A 982 30.49 32.56 -107.57
C LEU A 982 31.69 33.44 -107.15
N GLU A 983 32.27 33.22 -105.97
CA GLU A 983 33.47 33.93 -105.52
C GLU A 983 34.73 33.53 -106.29
N SER A 984 34.86 32.26 -106.67
CA SER A 984 35.96 31.76 -107.51
C SER A 984 35.91 32.21 -108.98
N ALA A 985 34.76 32.72 -109.44
CA ALA A 985 34.53 33.21 -110.79
C ALA A 985 34.73 34.74 -110.95
N ARG A 986 35.18 35.45 -109.90
CA ARG A 986 35.57 36.86 -110.02
C ARG A 986 36.96 36.98 -110.67
N PRO A 987 37.10 37.58 -111.86
CA PRO A 987 38.42 37.91 -112.38
C PRO A 987 39.06 39.01 -111.51
N SER A 988 40.33 38.79 -111.18
CA SER A 988 41.21 39.78 -110.56
C SER A 988 41.36 40.99 -111.49
N SER A 989 40.54 42.04 -111.29
CA SER A 989 40.80 43.36 -111.87
C SER A 989 41.34 44.29 -110.79
N THR A 990 42.66 44.34 -110.79
CA THR A 990 43.55 45.41 -110.34
C THR A 990 43.11 46.81 -110.73
N GLY A 991 43.45 47.78 -109.87
CA GLY A 991 44.04 49.06 -110.29
C GLY A 991 43.17 50.30 -110.10
N GLY A 992 43.60 51.18 -109.20
CA GLY A 992 43.08 52.54 -109.03
C GLY A 992 43.28 53.06 -107.61
#